data_AF-A0A6N7S3G5-F1
#
_entry.id   AF-A0A6N7S3G5-F1
#
_cell.length_a   1.000
_cell.length_b   1.000
_cell.length_c   1.000
_cell.angle_alpha   90.00
_cell.angle_beta   90.00
_cell.angle_gamma   90.00
#
_symmetry.space_group_name_H-M   'P 1'
#
loop_
_entity.id
_entity.type
_entity.pdbx_description
1 polymer ?
#
loop_
_entity_poly.entity_id
_entity_poly.type
_entity_poly.pdbx_seq_one_letter_code
_entity_poly.pdbx_strand_id
1 'polypeptide(L)'
;MLKTVVGISIEKIQQVIYDSIRSEIQESQNNDNTLKRVVVTSKQISEGFYHSMKEFIDEILLQSSGCIIFTSSSDDEAIKRQLKKMYKQYYETTKGAMELRYYISKMKIDDNADKLKAIQTMKRSLKEHEALSFVIEENQDWLFSLQKVKNNSHLQDKSIPDYGAFVENINQLYHESENEKYFRIAVIKADFDGLGKLFSAIEDYETYKKISEVLSQFICLDNLDKVAKKLMDKSEELKKWIFPFYAAGDDLFFTVEIFNLNRAIELCVEILNKINTKLLPVKQYLNLSVGVEITQNHEPIRYFYERVEEQLQRAKQAEAKQAIKGIKISIANTTFTCSYNERKKRYEGNWVNFQNDLEKLRNAQAQDIKVRAFLFTLLEKLASFKKRKAQNNQLANIILYHCIPQFINDTNKEKAKAELDMINIVLSQLVDYSKNTGTPKKPQHELQFDNIDNLINYIRILLMFTDERFEKNQKSRIQSNPFQVIKIRGSVFNRTLRYLYNNNLSVPLPQSSGIENFRTFFVHNDVYQVEEKDEKGKVKLRNIDYYQTLPLSNSIFYRMKRDGIDFEKNMEMMDNFVQSSIAIPSKTKQKPQALTFNYNKVIQLKASVEPWWTSDYVDSLYVFYRFKEARIHYCVQFPSPKKGKKKEK
;
A
#
# COMPACT_ATOMS: atom_id res chain seq x y z
N MET A 1 -2.90 42.34 -31.18
CA MET A 1 -3.94 42.24 -32.25
C MET A 1 -5.10 41.40 -31.71
N LEU A 2 -6.36 41.71 -32.01
CA LEU A 2 -7.49 40.85 -31.60
C LEU A 2 -7.43 39.55 -32.42
N LYS A 3 -7.34 38.41 -31.74
CA LYS A 3 -7.40 37.08 -32.35
C LYS A 3 -8.67 36.37 -31.90
N THR A 4 -9.24 35.55 -32.78
CA THR A 4 -10.34 34.66 -32.40
C THR A 4 -9.74 33.49 -31.61
N VAL A 5 -10.22 33.29 -30.39
CA VAL A 5 -9.85 32.17 -29.51
C VAL A 5 -11.01 31.20 -29.48
N VAL A 6 -10.72 29.95 -29.81
CA VAL A 6 -11.69 28.86 -29.86
C VAL A 6 -11.33 27.86 -28.79
N GLY A 7 -12.30 27.51 -27.96
CA GLY A 7 -12.18 26.51 -26.92
C GLY A 7 -13.19 25.42 -27.17
N ILE A 8 -12.73 24.17 -27.15
CA ILE A 8 -13.57 22.99 -27.31
C ILE A 8 -13.29 22.09 -26.10
N SER A 9 -14.34 21.63 -25.45
CA SER A 9 -14.29 20.68 -24.36
C SER A 9 -15.29 19.57 -24.61
N ILE A 10 -14.89 18.35 -24.28
CA ILE A 10 -15.75 17.18 -24.29
C ILE A 10 -15.95 16.78 -22.83
N GLU A 11 -17.15 16.31 -22.51
CA GLU A 11 -17.44 15.73 -21.21
C GLU A 11 -16.40 14.66 -20.85
N LYS A 12 -16.03 14.56 -19.57
CA LYS A 12 -14.96 13.64 -19.17
C LYS A 12 -15.29 12.23 -19.67
N ILE A 13 -14.36 11.58 -20.35
CA ILE A 13 -14.52 10.19 -20.82
C ILE A 13 -14.94 9.27 -19.66
N GLN A 14 -14.49 9.57 -18.44
CA GLN A 14 -15.00 8.96 -17.22
C GLN A 14 -16.51 9.07 -17.05
N GLN A 15 -17.10 10.27 -17.12
CA GLN A 15 -18.56 10.48 -17.03
C GLN A 15 -19.30 9.68 -18.08
N VAL A 16 -18.74 9.57 -19.29
CA VAL A 16 -19.40 8.77 -20.31
C VAL A 16 -19.28 7.27 -20.04
N ILE A 17 -18.14 6.82 -19.52
CA ILE A 17 -17.99 5.45 -19.01
C ILE A 17 -19.04 5.24 -17.91
N TYR A 18 -19.22 6.19 -16.98
CA TYR A 18 -20.23 6.13 -15.92
C TYR A 18 -21.66 6.07 -16.45
N ASP A 19 -22.01 6.91 -17.41
CA ASP A 19 -23.37 7.01 -17.94
C ASP A 19 -23.68 5.85 -18.87
N SER A 20 -22.71 5.36 -19.64
CA SER A 20 -22.84 4.11 -20.42
C SER A 20 -23.03 2.90 -19.48
N ILE A 21 -22.27 2.84 -18.38
CA ILE A 21 -22.40 1.79 -17.36
C ILE A 21 -23.75 1.88 -16.60
N ARG A 22 -24.29 3.09 -16.40
CA ARG A 22 -25.56 3.32 -15.68
C ARG A 22 -26.80 3.21 -16.55
N SER A 23 -26.71 3.54 -17.84
CA SER A 23 -27.85 3.60 -18.78
C SER A 23 -28.17 2.26 -19.47
N GLU A 24 -27.28 1.27 -19.42
CA GLU A 24 -27.56 -0.05 -20.00
C GLU A 24 -28.45 -0.90 -19.07
N ILE A 25 -29.70 -1.10 -19.52
CA ILE A 25 -30.65 -2.12 -19.05
C ILE A 25 -29.94 -3.49 -19.13
N GLN A 26 -30.11 -4.32 -18.10
CA GLN A 26 -29.41 -5.59 -17.80
C GLN A 26 -29.12 -6.58 -18.95
N GLU A 27 -29.69 -6.42 -20.15
CA GLU A 27 -29.59 -7.36 -21.26
C GLU A 27 -28.36 -7.16 -22.18
N SER A 28 -27.66 -6.03 -22.14
CA SER A 28 -26.47 -5.77 -22.98
C SER A 28 -25.11 -5.97 -22.30
N GLN A 29 -25.07 -6.54 -21.08
CA GLN A 29 -23.84 -6.83 -20.33
C GLN A 29 -22.96 -7.95 -20.92
N ASN A 30 -22.94 -8.13 -22.25
CA ASN A 30 -21.82 -8.79 -22.90
C ASN A 30 -20.65 -7.80 -22.95
N ASN A 31 -19.84 -7.84 -21.89
CA ASN A 31 -18.71 -6.96 -21.57
C ASN A 31 -17.85 -6.53 -22.78
N ASP A 32 -17.66 -7.37 -23.78
CA ASP A 32 -16.72 -7.13 -24.89
C ASP A 32 -17.09 -5.96 -25.81
N ASN A 33 -18.37 -5.80 -26.13
CA ASN A 33 -18.81 -4.77 -27.09
C ASN A 33 -18.90 -3.38 -26.46
N THR A 34 -19.35 -3.30 -25.21
CA THR A 34 -19.41 -2.05 -24.45
C THR A 34 -18.00 -1.54 -24.15
N LEU A 35 -17.05 -2.44 -23.84
CA LEU A 35 -15.65 -2.09 -23.62
C LEU A 35 -14.90 -1.68 -24.88
N LYS A 36 -15.09 -2.38 -26.01
CA LYS A 36 -14.55 -1.95 -27.30
C LYS A 36 -15.09 -0.57 -27.69
N ARG A 37 -16.38 -0.29 -27.46
CA ARG A 37 -16.96 1.06 -27.63
C ARG A 37 -16.27 2.09 -26.73
N VAL A 38 -16.02 1.81 -25.46
CA VAL A 38 -15.35 2.75 -24.54
C VAL A 38 -13.94 3.12 -25.05
N VAL A 39 -13.13 2.13 -25.44
CA VAL A 39 -11.76 2.36 -25.94
C VAL A 39 -11.78 3.13 -27.27
N VAL A 40 -12.65 2.75 -28.20
CA VAL A 40 -12.80 3.44 -29.49
C VAL A 40 -13.31 4.87 -29.31
N THR A 41 -14.27 5.09 -28.41
CA THR A 41 -14.82 6.43 -28.17
C THR A 41 -13.80 7.32 -27.48
N SER A 42 -13.02 6.80 -26.52
CA SER A 42 -11.90 7.51 -25.90
C SER A 42 -10.90 8.01 -26.94
N LYS A 43 -10.55 7.18 -27.94
CA LYS A 43 -9.61 7.55 -29.00
C LYS A 43 -10.22 8.52 -30.02
N GLN A 44 -11.48 8.33 -30.40
CA GLN A 44 -12.19 9.27 -31.27
C GLN A 44 -12.27 10.67 -30.64
N ILE A 45 -12.47 10.74 -29.32
CA ILE A 45 -12.48 11.97 -28.54
C ILE A 45 -11.11 12.62 -28.49
N SER A 46 -10.04 11.85 -28.29
CA SER A 46 -8.69 12.41 -28.15
C SER A 46 -8.05 12.82 -29.48
N GLU A 47 -8.31 12.11 -30.58
CA GLU A 47 -7.60 12.30 -31.86
C GLU A 47 -8.49 12.78 -33.01
N GLY A 48 -9.75 12.34 -33.06
CA GLY A 48 -10.64 12.59 -34.21
C GLY A 48 -10.98 14.08 -34.38
N PHE A 49 -11.28 14.77 -33.28
CA PHE A 49 -11.65 16.18 -33.30
C PHE A 49 -10.51 17.12 -33.65
N TYR A 50 -9.31 16.82 -33.17
CA TYR A 50 -8.11 17.57 -33.51
C TYR A 50 -7.89 17.55 -35.03
N HIS A 51 -8.06 16.40 -35.65
CA HIS A 51 -7.88 16.26 -37.09
C HIS A 51 -8.91 17.07 -37.88
N SER A 52 -10.17 17.13 -37.43
CA SER A 52 -11.23 17.90 -38.11
C SER A 52 -11.10 19.41 -38.00
N MET A 53 -10.35 19.92 -37.01
CA MET A 53 -10.17 21.36 -36.78
C MET A 53 -8.79 21.87 -37.20
N LYS A 54 -7.88 20.98 -37.63
CA LYS A 54 -6.47 21.28 -37.89
C LYS A 54 -6.24 22.45 -38.87
N GLU A 55 -7.12 22.59 -39.85
CA GLU A 55 -7.06 23.65 -40.87
C GLU A 55 -7.38 25.05 -40.33
N PHE A 56 -8.04 25.15 -39.18
CA PHE A 56 -8.44 26.41 -38.56
C PHE A 56 -7.49 26.85 -37.43
N ILE A 57 -6.44 26.08 -37.14
CA ILE A 57 -5.53 26.31 -36.01
C ILE A 57 -4.31 27.11 -36.47
N ASP A 58 -4.16 28.33 -35.97
CA ASP A 58 -2.92 29.11 -36.14
C ASP A 58 -1.90 28.75 -35.06
N GLU A 59 -2.33 28.82 -33.79
CA GLU A 59 -1.50 28.52 -32.63
C GLU A 59 -2.33 27.77 -31.58
N ILE A 60 -1.82 26.63 -31.11
CA ILE A 60 -2.40 25.87 -30.00
C ILE A 60 -1.93 26.48 -28.69
N LEU A 61 -2.88 26.95 -27.89
CA LEU A 61 -2.62 27.48 -26.56
C LEU A 61 -2.66 26.37 -25.50
N LEU A 62 -3.58 25.43 -25.64
CA LEU A 62 -3.70 24.26 -24.78
C LEU A 62 -4.17 23.06 -25.59
N GLN A 63 -3.53 21.93 -25.35
CA GLN A 63 -4.01 20.61 -25.78
C GLN A 63 -3.91 19.65 -24.60
N SER A 64 -5.04 19.03 -24.27
CA SER A 64 -5.19 18.03 -23.22
C SER A 64 -6.29 17.03 -23.60
N SER A 65 -6.35 15.88 -22.92
CA SER A 65 -7.41 14.90 -23.19
C SER A 65 -8.79 15.52 -23.00
N GLY A 66 -9.56 15.59 -24.08
CA GLY A 66 -10.92 16.13 -24.09
C GLY A 66 -11.01 17.66 -24.04
N CYS A 67 -9.91 18.42 -24.12
CA CYS A 67 -9.98 19.88 -24.23
C CYS A 67 -8.85 20.46 -25.09
N ILE A 68 -9.22 21.30 -26.04
CA ILE A 68 -8.31 22.07 -26.89
C ILE A 68 -8.69 23.54 -26.89
N ILE A 69 -7.68 24.40 -26.80
CA ILE A 69 -7.82 25.85 -26.93
C ILE A 69 -6.78 26.32 -27.93
N PHE A 70 -7.22 27.05 -28.95
CA PHE A 70 -6.36 27.55 -30.00
C PHE A 70 -6.78 28.94 -30.47
N THR A 71 -5.86 29.62 -31.16
CA THR A 71 -6.15 30.86 -31.87
C THR A 71 -6.36 30.58 -33.35
N SER A 72 -7.26 31.35 -33.95
CA SER A 72 -7.57 31.30 -35.37
C SER A 72 -7.69 32.71 -35.95
N SER A 73 -7.21 32.86 -37.17
CA SER A 73 -7.38 34.02 -38.04
C SER A 73 -8.46 33.78 -39.10
N SER A 74 -9.07 32.60 -39.10
CA SER A 74 -10.19 32.26 -39.98
C SER A 74 -11.46 33.03 -39.61
N ASP A 75 -12.36 33.14 -40.58
CA ASP A 75 -13.67 33.77 -40.40
C ASP A 75 -14.52 33.04 -39.34
N ASP A 76 -15.15 33.82 -38.45
CA ASP A 76 -15.93 33.28 -37.32
C ASP A 76 -17.07 32.38 -37.80
N GLU A 77 -17.72 32.72 -38.93
CA GLU A 77 -18.81 31.93 -39.51
C GLU A 77 -18.34 30.63 -40.17
N ALA A 78 -17.10 30.57 -40.65
CA ALA A 78 -16.50 29.32 -41.13
C ALA A 78 -16.21 28.37 -39.96
N ILE A 79 -15.64 28.90 -38.87
CA ILE A 79 -15.35 28.14 -37.64
C ILE A 79 -16.66 27.59 -37.04
N LYS A 80 -17.70 28.43 -36.89
CA LYS A 80 -19.01 28.00 -36.38
C LYS A 80 -19.62 26.88 -37.21
N ARG A 81 -19.60 26.99 -38.55
CA ARG A 81 -20.12 25.94 -39.44
C ARG A 81 -19.42 24.60 -39.22
N GLN A 82 -18.10 24.61 -39.06
CA GLN A 82 -17.34 23.40 -38.77
C GLN A 82 -17.67 22.83 -37.38
N LEU A 83 -17.78 23.69 -36.36
CA LEU A 83 -18.17 23.28 -35.00
C LEU A 83 -19.57 22.66 -34.94
N LYS A 84 -20.56 23.21 -35.67
CA LYS A 84 -21.91 22.61 -35.79
C LYS A 84 -21.87 21.23 -36.43
N LYS A 85 -21.13 21.10 -37.54
CA LYS A 85 -20.96 19.81 -38.23
C LYS A 85 -20.34 18.77 -37.30
N MET A 86 -19.31 19.18 -36.55
CA MET A 86 -18.61 18.37 -35.58
C MET A 86 -19.52 17.96 -34.41
N TYR A 87 -20.30 18.90 -33.87
CA TYR A 87 -21.29 18.64 -32.82
C TYR A 87 -22.35 17.63 -33.27
N LYS A 88 -22.94 17.83 -34.44
CA LYS A 88 -23.93 16.93 -35.01
C LYS A 88 -23.39 15.52 -35.19
N GLN A 89 -22.22 15.38 -35.82
CA GLN A 89 -21.58 14.08 -36.00
C GLN A 89 -21.34 13.38 -34.67
N TYR A 90 -20.87 14.12 -33.66
CA TYR A 90 -20.60 13.55 -32.35
C TYR A 90 -21.88 13.14 -31.63
N TYR A 91 -22.89 14.01 -31.58
CA TYR A 91 -24.17 13.74 -30.96
C TYR A 91 -24.87 12.53 -31.59
N GLU A 92 -24.85 12.41 -32.92
CA GLU A 92 -25.39 11.24 -33.63
C GLU A 92 -24.62 9.95 -33.28
N THR A 93 -23.29 10.04 -33.22
CA THR A 93 -22.41 8.89 -32.92
C THR A 93 -22.59 8.40 -31.49
N THR A 94 -22.77 9.33 -30.54
CA THR A 94 -22.92 9.02 -29.12
C THR A 94 -24.37 8.84 -28.71
N LYS A 95 -25.33 9.03 -29.63
CA LYS A 95 -26.78 9.04 -29.35
C LYS A 95 -27.16 10.02 -28.24
N GLY A 96 -26.48 11.16 -28.19
CA GLY A 96 -26.68 12.19 -27.16
C GLY A 96 -26.15 11.84 -25.77
N ALA A 97 -25.41 10.72 -25.62
CA ALA A 97 -24.86 10.30 -24.33
C ALA A 97 -23.60 11.06 -23.89
N MET A 98 -23.05 11.93 -24.75
CA MET A 98 -21.85 12.70 -24.45
C MET A 98 -22.04 14.18 -24.80
N GLU A 99 -21.68 15.06 -23.88
CA GLU A 99 -21.76 16.50 -24.11
C GLU A 99 -20.48 17.04 -24.79
N LEU A 100 -20.63 17.71 -25.94
CA LEU A 100 -19.58 18.51 -26.57
C LEU A 100 -19.89 19.98 -26.34
N ARG A 101 -18.97 20.69 -25.68
CA ARG A 101 -19.04 22.13 -25.44
C ARG A 101 -18.01 22.85 -26.29
N TYR A 102 -18.40 23.97 -26.88
CA TYR A 102 -17.45 24.87 -27.53
C TYR A 102 -17.84 26.32 -27.29
N TYR A 103 -16.84 27.19 -27.30
CA TYR A 103 -17.02 28.63 -27.13
C TYR A 103 -16.03 29.37 -28.02
N ILE A 104 -16.44 30.53 -28.53
CA ILE A 104 -15.65 31.39 -29.41
C ILE A 104 -15.64 32.79 -28.81
N SER A 105 -14.46 33.40 -28.68
CA SER A 105 -14.33 34.76 -28.16
C SER A 105 -13.17 35.50 -28.83
N LYS A 106 -13.30 36.81 -29.01
CA LYS A 106 -12.21 37.66 -29.51
C LYS A 106 -11.41 38.19 -28.35
N MET A 107 -10.13 37.85 -28.30
CA MET A 107 -9.22 38.26 -27.23
C MET A 107 -7.97 38.91 -27.79
N LYS A 108 -7.42 39.86 -27.05
CA LYS A 108 -6.12 40.47 -27.36
C LYS A 108 -5.04 39.53 -26.83
N ILE A 109 -4.16 39.06 -27.70
CA ILE A 109 -3.06 38.16 -27.36
C ILE A 109 -1.77 38.79 -27.88
N ASP A 110 -1.05 39.48 -27.01
CA ASP A 110 0.22 40.12 -27.36
C ASP A 110 1.42 39.46 -26.65
N ASP A 111 1.23 38.86 -25.47
CA ASP A 111 2.29 38.19 -24.71
C ASP A 111 1.88 36.82 -24.11
N ASN A 112 2.80 36.19 -23.38
CA ASN A 112 2.56 34.91 -22.70
C ASN A 112 1.56 35.01 -21.53
N ALA A 113 1.42 36.18 -20.90
CA ALA A 113 0.45 36.38 -19.83
C ALA A 113 -0.98 36.44 -20.40
N ASP A 114 -1.16 37.05 -21.57
CA ASP A 114 -2.42 37.07 -22.31
C ASP A 114 -2.82 35.66 -22.78
N LYS A 115 -1.86 34.85 -23.23
CA LYS A 115 -2.12 33.43 -23.58
C LYS A 115 -2.65 32.64 -22.37
N LEU A 116 -2.05 32.83 -21.20
CA LEU A 116 -2.51 32.17 -19.98
C LEU A 116 -3.89 32.65 -19.55
N LYS A 117 -4.15 33.96 -19.62
CA LYS A 117 -5.50 34.54 -19.37
C LYS A 117 -6.53 33.98 -20.34
N ALA A 118 -6.19 33.88 -21.63
CA ALA A 118 -7.08 33.28 -22.63
C ALA A 118 -7.43 31.84 -22.27
N ILE A 119 -6.45 31.02 -21.86
CA ILE A 119 -6.69 29.65 -21.39
C ILE A 119 -7.61 29.63 -20.17
N GLN A 120 -7.38 30.48 -19.17
CA GLN A 120 -8.18 30.54 -17.95
C GLN A 120 -9.63 30.96 -18.24
N THR A 121 -9.83 31.99 -19.06
CA THR A 121 -11.16 32.46 -19.50
C THR A 121 -11.90 31.37 -20.25
N MET A 122 -11.27 30.75 -21.25
CA MET A 122 -11.91 29.69 -22.02
C MET A 122 -12.23 28.46 -21.15
N LYS A 123 -11.34 28.05 -20.23
CA LYS A 123 -11.65 26.96 -19.28
C LYS A 123 -12.80 27.29 -18.33
N ARG A 124 -12.98 28.56 -17.94
CA ARG A 124 -14.12 29.00 -17.13
C ARG A 124 -15.40 28.92 -17.95
N SER A 125 -15.43 29.55 -19.12
CA SER A 125 -16.61 29.57 -20.00
C SER A 125 -17.06 28.16 -20.41
N LEU A 126 -16.12 27.24 -20.69
CA LEU A 126 -16.44 25.85 -21.03
C LEU A 126 -17.05 25.05 -19.85
N LYS A 127 -16.83 25.47 -18.60
CA LYS A 127 -17.41 24.84 -17.40
C LYS A 127 -18.78 25.41 -17.04
N GLU A 128 -18.99 26.70 -17.30
CA GLU A 128 -20.21 27.43 -16.97
C GLU A 128 -21.35 27.11 -17.95
N HIS A 129 -22.59 27.43 -17.54
CA HIS A 129 -23.78 27.22 -18.38
C HIS A 129 -23.73 28.00 -19.71
N GLU A 130 -22.91 29.04 -19.80
CA GLU A 130 -22.78 29.89 -20.98
C GLU A 130 -22.35 29.11 -22.23
N ALA A 131 -21.36 28.22 -22.14
CA ALA A 131 -20.96 27.40 -23.28
C ALA A 131 -22.04 26.38 -23.66
N LEU A 132 -22.77 25.85 -22.69
CA LEU A 132 -23.88 24.93 -22.96
C LEU A 132 -25.04 25.66 -23.65
N SER A 133 -25.44 26.83 -23.15
CA SER A 133 -26.45 27.68 -23.78
C SER A 133 -26.05 28.04 -25.20
N PHE A 134 -24.79 28.45 -25.42
CA PHE A 134 -24.26 28.76 -26.75
C PHE A 134 -24.38 27.58 -27.71
N VAL A 135 -24.04 26.37 -27.27
CA VAL A 135 -24.15 25.15 -28.09
C VAL A 135 -25.61 24.80 -28.36
N ILE A 136 -26.50 24.91 -27.38
CA ILE A 136 -27.94 24.62 -27.55
C ILE A 136 -28.57 25.60 -28.54
N GLU A 137 -28.32 26.91 -28.38
CA GLU A 137 -28.83 27.95 -29.28
C GLU A 137 -28.34 27.73 -30.72
N GLU A 138 -27.04 27.48 -30.89
CA GLU A 138 -26.45 27.28 -32.21
C GLU A 138 -26.94 26.00 -32.92
N ASN A 139 -27.42 25.00 -32.18
CA ASN A 139 -27.89 23.71 -32.72
C ASN A 139 -29.40 23.45 -32.49
N GLN A 140 -30.17 24.45 -32.06
CA GLN A 140 -31.57 24.33 -31.65
C GLN A 140 -32.44 23.66 -32.72
N ASP A 141 -32.37 24.14 -33.97
CA ASP A 141 -33.18 23.65 -35.08
C ASP A 141 -33.01 22.16 -35.33
N TRP A 142 -31.82 21.63 -35.03
CA TRP A 142 -31.51 20.23 -35.20
C TRP A 142 -31.84 19.41 -33.94
N LEU A 143 -31.44 19.88 -32.75
CA LEU A 143 -31.64 19.19 -31.47
C LEU A 143 -33.11 18.94 -31.14
N PHE A 144 -33.98 19.91 -31.42
CA PHE A 144 -35.41 19.83 -31.11
C PHE A 144 -36.27 19.34 -32.29
N SER A 145 -35.63 18.81 -33.33
CA SER A 145 -36.32 18.19 -34.46
C SER A 145 -36.43 16.67 -34.30
N LEU A 146 -37.49 16.07 -34.82
CA LEU A 146 -37.67 14.63 -34.83
C LEU A 146 -36.64 13.98 -35.78
N GLN A 147 -35.58 13.44 -35.20
CA GLN A 147 -34.54 12.71 -35.94
C GLN A 147 -34.89 11.22 -36.05
N LYS A 148 -34.79 10.63 -37.24
CA LYS A 148 -34.81 9.16 -37.39
C LYS A 148 -33.47 8.61 -36.91
N VAL A 149 -33.49 7.78 -35.87
CA VAL A 149 -32.30 7.09 -35.36
C VAL A 149 -31.77 6.18 -36.47
N LYS A 150 -30.65 6.57 -37.09
CA LYS A 150 -29.91 5.66 -37.96
C LYS A 150 -29.18 4.67 -37.04
N ASN A 151 -29.41 3.38 -37.22
CA ASN A 151 -28.58 2.34 -36.62
C ASN A 151 -27.20 2.39 -37.30
N ASN A 152 -26.36 3.35 -36.91
CA ASN A 152 -25.00 3.43 -37.37
C ASN A 152 -24.19 2.33 -36.68
N SER A 153 -24.10 1.17 -37.33
CA SER A 153 -23.15 0.10 -37.01
C SER A 153 -21.69 0.53 -37.22
N HIS A 154 -21.43 1.68 -37.83
CA HIS A 154 -20.11 2.18 -38.22
C HIS A 154 -19.10 2.41 -37.08
N LEU A 155 -19.51 2.39 -35.81
CA LEU A 155 -18.55 2.37 -34.69
C LEU A 155 -17.83 1.02 -34.52
N GLN A 156 -18.34 -0.05 -35.14
CA GLN A 156 -17.77 -1.40 -35.04
C GLN A 156 -16.57 -1.63 -35.98
N ASP A 157 -16.39 -0.80 -37.02
CA ASP A 157 -15.43 -1.08 -38.10
C ASP A 157 -14.09 -0.32 -38.03
N LYS A 158 -13.89 0.57 -37.05
CA LYS A 158 -12.55 1.16 -36.86
C LYS A 158 -11.69 0.18 -36.07
N SER A 159 -10.76 -0.49 -36.76
CA SER A 159 -9.76 -1.37 -36.15
C SER A 159 -9.06 -0.66 -34.99
N ILE A 160 -9.20 -1.21 -33.78
CA ILE A 160 -8.35 -0.83 -32.66
C ILE A 160 -6.90 -1.06 -33.12
N PRO A 161 -6.00 -0.09 -33.03
CA PRO A 161 -4.59 -0.33 -33.36
C PRO A 161 -4.09 -1.52 -32.53
N ASP A 162 -3.35 -2.42 -33.17
CA ASP A 162 -2.83 -3.61 -32.50
C ASP A 162 -1.75 -3.22 -31.49
N TYR A 163 -2.17 -3.03 -30.25
CA TYR A 163 -1.28 -2.85 -29.11
C TYR A 163 -0.75 -4.21 -28.69
N GLY A 164 0.57 -4.34 -28.62
CA GLY A 164 1.21 -5.63 -28.39
C GLY A 164 1.17 -6.09 -26.94
N ALA A 165 0.91 -5.19 -25.98
CA ALA A 165 0.71 -5.56 -24.58
C ALA A 165 -0.77 -5.74 -24.20
N PHE A 166 -1.71 -5.29 -25.04
CA PHE A 166 -3.11 -5.23 -24.68
C PHE A 166 -3.92 -6.40 -25.20
N VAL A 167 -4.61 -7.08 -24.29
CA VAL A 167 -5.60 -8.10 -24.67
C VAL A 167 -6.87 -7.44 -25.21
N GLU A 168 -7.58 -8.14 -26.07
CA GLU A 168 -8.82 -7.62 -26.67
C GLU A 168 -10.03 -7.75 -25.74
N ASN A 169 -9.98 -8.71 -24.82
CA ASN A 169 -11.03 -9.02 -23.85
C ASN A 169 -10.40 -9.28 -22.47
N ILE A 170 -11.04 -8.80 -21.40
CA ILE A 170 -10.72 -9.13 -20.00
C ILE A 170 -10.56 -10.64 -19.78
N ASN A 171 -11.38 -11.48 -20.42
CA ASN A 171 -11.31 -12.94 -20.28
C ASN A 171 -10.00 -13.55 -20.82
N GLN A 172 -9.28 -12.83 -21.69
CA GLN A 172 -7.95 -13.26 -22.15
C GLN A 172 -6.84 -13.01 -21.11
N LEU A 173 -7.15 -12.36 -19.97
CA LEU A 173 -6.26 -12.26 -18.81
C LEU A 173 -6.25 -13.55 -17.95
N TYR A 174 -6.92 -14.60 -18.40
CA TYR A 174 -6.97 -15.89 -17.74
C TYR A 174 -5.58 -16.51 -17.55
N HIS A 175 -5.36 -17.10 -16.38
CA HIS A 175 -4.18 -17.92 -16.09
C HIS A 175 -4.57 -19.40 -16.04
N GLU A 176 -3.80 -20.26 -16.71
CA GLU A 176 -4.06 -21.70 -16.90
C GLU A 176 -4.37 -22.49 -15.60
N SER A 177 -3.92 -21.99 -14.45
CA SER A 177 -4.18 -22.62 -13.15
C SER A 177 -5.53 -22.26 -12.52
N GLU A 178 -6.26 -21.29 -13.07
CA GLU A 178 -7.56 -20.84 -12.55
C GLU A 178 -8.70 -21.50 -13.33
N ASN A 179 -9.95 -21.21 -12.96
CA ASN A 179 -11.10 -21.61 -13.76
C ASN A 179 -11.24 -20.64 -14.94
N GLU A 180 -11.24 -21.17 -16.18
CA GLU A 180 -11.32 -20.38 -17.42
C GLU A 180 -12.50 -19.41 -17.45
N LYS A 181 -13.61 -19.82 -16.84
CA LYS A 181 -14.81 -19.00 -16.74
C LYS A 181 -14.74 -18.02 -15.57
N TYR A 182 -14.26 -18.44 -14.40
CA TYR A 182 -14.29 -17.61 -13.19
C TYR A 182 -12.91 -17.50 -12.56
N PHE A 183 -12.23 -16.40 -12.82
CA PHE A 183 -10.88 -16.14 -12.32
C PHE A 183 -10.76 -14.73 -11.75
N ARG A 184 -9.69 -14.49 -10.98
CA ARG A 184 -9.49 -13.21 -10.30
C ARG A 184 -8.61 -12.28 -11.15
N ILE A 185 -9.04 -11.03 -11.23
CA ILE A 185 -8.31 -9.94 -11.87
C ILE A 185 -7.96 -8.88 -10.83
N ALA A 186 -6.89 -8.13 -11.11
CA ALA A 186 -6.57 -6.91 -10.38
C ALA A 186 -6.97 -5.71 -11.24
N VAL A 187 -7.88 -4.88 -10.73
CA VAL A 187 -8.34 -3.63 -11.35
C VAL A 187 -7.53 -2.49 -10.73
N ILE A 188 -6.91 -1.66 -11.57
CA ILE A 188 -6.01 -0.59 -11.16
C ILE A 188 -6.53 0.73 -11.68
N LYS A 189 -6.68 1.70 -10.78
CA LYS A 189 -6.90 3.11 -11.13
C LYS A 189 -5.80 3.96 -10.51
N ALA A 190 -5.18 4.82 -11.30
CA ALA A 190 -4.16 5.76 -10.84
C ALA A 190 -4.53 7.19 -11.23
N ASP A 191 -4.31 8.14 -10.32
CA ASP A 191 -4.60 9.56 -10.50
C ASP A 191 -3.53 10.43 -9.84
N PHE A 192 -3.19 11.55 -10.47
CA PHE A 192 -2.17 12.46 -9.97
C PHE A 192 -2.70 13.40 -8.89
N ASP A 193 -1.96 13.49 -7.78
CA ASP A 193 -2.39 14.28 -6.65
C ASP A 193 -2.31 15.78 -6.94
N GLY A 194 -3.44 16.49 -6.79
CA GLY A 194 -3.46 17.95 -6.72
C GLY A 194 -3.20 18.68 -8.03
N LEU A 195 -3.31 18.01 -9.20
CA LEU A 195 -3.10 18.65 -10.50
C LEU A 195 -3.98 19.89 -10.72
N GLY A 196 -5.24 19.85 -10.30
CA GLY A 196 -6.13 21.02 -10.42
C GLY A 196 -5.61 22.23 -9.65
N LYS A 197 -5.07 22.03 -8.44
CA LYS A 197 -4.45 23.11 -7.65
C LYS A 197 -3.14 23.57 -8.28
N LEU A 198 -2.35 22.64 -8.81
CA LEU A 198 -1.11 22.95 -9.51
C LEU A 198 -1.36 23.87 -10.71
N PHE A 199 -2.27 23.50 -11.60
CA PHE A 199 -2.57 24.30 -12.79
C PHE A 199 -3.15 25.68 -12.48
N SER A 200 -3.91 25.82 -11.39
CA SER A 200 -4.43 27.12 -10.94
C SER A 200 -3.36 28.04 -10.36
N ALA A 201 -2.23 27.50 -9.88
CA ALA A 201 -1.16 28.26 -9.25
C ALA A 201 -0.02 28.64 -10.22
N ILE A 202 -0.03 28.13 -11.45
CA ILE A 202 0.99 28.46 -12.45
C ILE A 202 0.66 29.80 -13.09
N GLU A 203 1.58 30.75 -12.96
CA GLU A 203 1.50 32.09 -13.59
C GLU A 203 2.31 32.18 -14.89
N ASP A 204 3.19 31.22 -15.16
CA ASP A 204 4.04 31.17 -16.34
C ASP A 204 3.48 30.22 -17.41
N TYR A 205 3.26 30.75 -18.62
CA TYR A 205 2.72 30.00 -19.75
C TYR A 205 3.63 28.86 -20.21
N GLU A 206 4.95 29.06 -20.23
CA GLU A 206 5.88 28.02 -20.69
C GLU A 206 5.89 26.83 -19.74
N THR A 207 5.89 27.09 -18.44
CA THR A 207 5.73 26.06 -17.40
C THR A 207 4.41 25.33 -17.54
N TYR A 208 3.31 26.06 -17.73
CA TYR A 208 1.98 25.48 -17.93
C TYR A 208 1.94 24.54 -19.14
N LYS A 209 2.40 25.04 -20.29
CA LYS A 209 2.44 24.31 -21.56
C LYS A 209 3.29 23.06 -21.41
N LYS A 210 4.46 23.18 -20.79
CA LYS A 210 5.39 22.06 -20.61
C LYS A 210 4.77 20.92 -19.79
N ILE A 211 4.08 21.25 -18.69
CA ILE A 211 3.41 20.25 -17.85
C ILE A 211 2.29 19.55 -18.64
N SER A 212 1.47 20.31 -19.36
CA SER A 212 0.37 19.76 -20.18
C SER A 212 0.86 18.83 -21.29
N GLU A 213 1.94 19.21 -21.99
CA GLU A 213 2.55 18.39 -23.04
C GLU A 213 3.12 17.08 -22.48
N VAL A 214 3.84 17.15 -21.36
CA VAL A 214 4.41 15.96 -20.73
C VAL A 214 3.31 15.01 -20.28
N LEU A 215 2.24 15.51 -19.63
CA LEU A 215 1.13 14.65 -19.22
C LEU A 215 0.46 13.98 -20.44
N SER A 216 0.19 14.74 -21.50
CA SER A 216 -0.43 14.21 -22.72
C SER A 216 0.46 13.18 -23.44
N GLN A 217 1.79 13.33 -23.35
CA GLN A 217 2.74 12.38 -23.93
C GLN A 217 2.80 11.05 -23.17
N PHE A 218 2.67 11.07 -21.84
CA PHE A 218 2.89 9.88 -21.00
C PHE A 218 1.59 9.22 -20.52
N ILE A 219 0.49 9.97 -20.41
CA ILE A 219 -0.83 9.48 -20.00
C ILE A 219 -1.68 9.29 -21.26
N CYS A 220 -1.31 8.25 -22.01
CA CYS A 220 -2.01 7.82 -23.22
C CYS A 220 -1.81 6.31 -23.42
N LEU A 221 -2.68 5.69 -24.22
CA LEU A 221 -2.62 4.26 -24.51
C LEU A 221 -1.29 3.85 -25.17
N ASP A 222 -0.73 4.70 -26.04
CA ASP A 222 0.53 4.42 -26.74
C ASP A 222 1.72 4.31 -25.79
N ASN A 223 1.84 5.24 -24.83
CA ASN A 223 2.90 5.17 -23.84
C ASN A 223 2.64 4.04 -22.83
N LEU A 224 1.38 3.77 -22.48
CA LEU A 224 1.02 2.64 -21.64
C LEU A 224 1.48 1.30 -22.26
N ASP A 225 1.19 1.06 -23.54
CA ASP A 225 1.64 -0.13 -24.29
C ASP A 225 3.17 -0.20 -24.35
N LYS A 226 3.83 0.92 -24.66
CA LYS A 226 5.29 1.01 -24.75
C LYS A 226 5.99 0.64 -23.44
N VAL A 227 5.48 1.13 -22.30
CA VAL A 227 6.04 0.80 -20.98
C VAL A 227 5.73 -0.65 -20.62
N ALA A 228 4.51 -1.11 -20.88
CA ALA A 228 4.09 -2.48 -20.60
C ALA A 228 4.95 -3.52 -21.32
N LYS A 229 5.24 -3.32 -22.61
CA LYS A 229 6.14 -4.18 -23.41
C LYS A 229 7.54 -4.28 -22.81
N LYS A 230 8.09 -3.17 -22.34
CA LYS A 230 9.44 -3.12 -21.75
C LYS A 230 9.56 -3.88 -20.43
N LEU A 231 8.46 -4.02 -19.69
CA LEU A 231 8.40 -4.76 -18.44
C LEU A 231 8.17 -6.26 -18.63
N MET A 232 7.94 -6.72 -19.86
CA MET A 232 7.88 -8.14 -20.16
C MET A 232 9.28 -8.74 -20.26
N ASP A 233 9.41 -9.99 -19.81
CA ASP A 233 10.61 -10.77 -20.06
C ASP A 233 10.73 -11.08 -21.56
N LYS A 234 11.94 -11.22 -22.08
CA LYS A 234 12.19 -11.56 -23.49
C LYS A 234 11.50 -12.86 -23.93
N SER A 235 11.29 -13.80 -22.98
CA SER A 235 10.57 -15.06 -23.21
C SER A 235 9.04 -14.91 -23.24
N GLU A 236 8.51 -13.75 -22.82
CA GLU A 236 7.08 -13.43 -22.74
C GLU A 236 6.69 -12.29 -23.69
N GLU A 237 7.57 -11.84 -24.59
CA GLU A 237 7.38 -10.65 -25.44
C GLU A 237 6.10 -10.66 -26.29
N LEU A 238 5.52 -11.84 -26.53
CA LEU A 238 4.28 -12.05 -27.30
C LEU A 238 3.01 -12.13 -26.43
N LYS A 239 3.13 -12.21 -25.09
CA LYS A 239 1.98 -12.41 -24.20
C LYS A 239 1.37 -11.07 -23.79
N LYS A 240 0.24 -10.71 -24.39
CA LYS A 240 -0.61 -9.59 -23.95
C LYS A 240 -1.06 -9.83 -22.49
N TRP A 241 -1.00 -8.81 -21.63
CA TRP A 241 -1.23 -8.97 -20.18
C TRP A 241 -1.99 -7.81 -19.51
N ILE A 242 -2.37 -6.78 -20.27
CA ILE A 242 -3.14 -5.64 -19.79
C ILE A 242 -4.44 -5.55 -20.58
N PHE A 243 -5.55 -5.30 -19.90
CA PHE A 243 -6.76 -4.81 -20.52
C PHE A 243 -6.97 -3.33 -20.15
N PRO A 244 -6.82 -2.38 -21.07
CA PRO A 244 -6.99 -0.96 -20.77
C PRO A 244 -8.47 -0.57 -20.80
N PHE A 245 -8.96 0.06 -19.73
CA PHE A 245 -10.28 0.70 -19.74
C PHE A 245 -10.17 2.14 -20.28
N TYR A 246 -9.19 2.90 -19.79
CA TYR A 246 -8.98 4.29 -20.15
C TYR A 246 -7.57 4.76 -19.73
N ALA A 247 -6.96 5.66 -20.51
CA ALA A 247 -5.69 6.29 -20.15
C ALA A 247 -5.59 7.66 -20.81
N ALA A 248 -6.03 8.72 -20.12
CA ALA A 248 -5.87 10.07 -20.64
C ALA A 248 -6.08 11.15 -19.56
N GLY A 249 -5.46 12.32 -19.77
CA GLY A 249 -5.51 13.43 -18.83
C GLY A 249 -4.62 13.15 -17.62
N ASP A 250 -5.24 12.98 -16.46
CA ASP A 250 -4.60 12.65 -15.18
C ASP A 250 -4.84 11.20 -14.72
N ASP A 251 -5.76 10.49 -15.38
CA ASP A 251 -6.19 9.16 -14.96
C ASP A 251 -5.64 8.02 -15.84
N LEU A 252 -5.23 6.95 -15.17
CA LEU A 252 -4.98 5.64 -15.77
C LEU A 252 -5.94 4.63 -15.16
N PHE A 253 -6.68 3.89 -15.98
CA PHE A 253 -7.61 2.86 -15.55
C PHE A 253 -7.47 1.61 -16.42
N PHE A 254 -7.04 0.51 -15.82
CA PHE A 254 -6.77 -0.73 -16.53
C PHE A 254 -6.88 -1.94 -15.59
N THR A 255 -6.89 -3.14 -16.14
CA THR A 255 -6.86 -4.37 -15.35
C THR A 255 -5.83 -5.35 -15.89
N VAL A 256 -5.35 -6.20 -15.00
CA VAL A 256 -4.36 -7.25 -15.28
C VAL A 256 -4.78 -8.54 -14.59
N GLU A 257 -4.24 -9.64 -15.06
CA GLU A 257 -4.20 -10.90 -14.32
C GLU A 257 -3.62 -10.67 -12.92
N ILE A 258 -4.21 -11.26 -11.87
CA ILE A 258 -3.83 -10.99 -10.49
C ILE A 258 -2.33 -11.23 -10.22
N PHE A 259 -1.72 -12.23 -10.86
CA PHE A 259 -0.30 -12.57 -10.71
C PHE A 259 0.65 -11.52 -11.31
N ASN A 260 0.13 -10.62 -12.15
CA ASN A 260 0.88 -9.49 -12.75
C ASN A 260 0.73 -8.18 -11.95
N LEU A 261 0.09 -8.20 -10.77
CA LEU A 261 -0.13 -6.99 -9.97
C LEU A 261 1.16 -6.22 -9.63
N ASN A 262 2.25 -6.91 -9.27
CA ASN A 262 3.52 -6.25 -9.01
C ASN A 262 4.06 -5.53 -10.26
N ARG A 263 3.96 -6.17 -11.43
CA ARG A 263 4.37 -5.61 -12.72
C ARG A 263 3.52 -4.38 -13.09
N ALA A 264 2.22 -4.41 -12.79
CA ALA A 264 1.31 -3.27 -12.96
C ALA A 264 1.69 -2.08 -12.05
N ILE A 265 2.08 -2.33 -10.80
CA ILE A 265 2.55 -1.27 -9.89
C ILE A 265 3.89 -0.69 -10.39
N GLU A 266 4.82 -1.53 -10.85
CA GLU A 266 6.08 -1.10 -11.45
C GLU A 266 5.87 -0.25 -12.71
N LEU A 267 4.86 -0.58 -13.52
CA LEU A 267 4.44 0.23 -14.66
C LEU A 267 4.04 1.65 -14.24
N CYS A 268 3.20 1.78 -13.21
CA CYS A 268 2.79 3.11 -12.71
C CYS A 268 4.00 3.90 -12.17
N VAL A 269 4.92 3.23 -11.48
CA VAL A 269 6.17 3.83 -10.98
C VAL A 269 7.07 4.30 -12.14
N GLU A 270 7.23 3.51 -13.20
CA GLU A 270 8.04 3.89 -14.36
C GLU A 270 7.44 5.08 -15.12
N ILE A 271 6.12 5.13 -15.27
CA ILE A 271 5.41 6.28 -15.88
C ILE A 271 5.65 7.55 -15.06
N LEU A 272 5.42 7.50 -13.73
CA LEU A 272 5.64 8.64 -12.85
C LEU A 272 7.08 9.15 -12.91
N ASN A 273 8.07 8.24 -12.87
CA ASN A 273 9.48 8.60 -12.91
C ASN A 273 9.86 9.29 -14.24
N LYS A 274 9.35 8.80 -15.37
CA LYS A 274 9.61 9.44 -16.68
C LYS A 274 9.00 10.84 -16.76
N ILE A 275 7.78 11.01 -16.26
CA ILE A 275 7.12 12.31 -16.18
C ILE A 275 7.94 13.27 -15.30
N ASN A 276 8.25 12.88 -14.07
CA ASN A 276 9.00 13.73 -13.15
C ASN A 276 10.40 14.06 -13.68
N THR A 277 11.07 13.14 -14.38
CA THR A 277 12.35 13.42 -15.05
C THR A 277 12.23 14.52 -16.11
N LYS A 278 11.13 14.53 -16.87
CA LYS A 278 10.85 15.55 -17.89
C LYS A 278 10.40 16.89 -17.30
N LEU A 279 9.91 16.90 -16.06
CA LEU A 279 9.47 18.10 -15.34
C LEU A 279 10.56 18.72 -14.45
N LEU A 280 11.71 18.06 -14.28
CA LEU A 280 12.88 18.62 -13.58
C LEU A 280 13.28 20.04 -14.04
N PRO A 281 13.31 20.37 -15.36
CA PRO A 281 13.74 21.69 -15.82
C PRO A 281 12.84 22.83 -15.34
N VAL A 282 11.54 22.58 -15.19
CA VAL A 282 10.55 23.56 -14.69
C VAL A 282 10.38 23.47 -13.17
N LYS A 283 11.26 22.74 -12.48
CA LYS A 283 11.27 22.52 -11.02
C LYS A 283 9.94 22.00 -10.47
N GLN A 284 9.15 21.33 -11.30
CA GLN A 284 7.87 20.74 -10.91
C GLN A 284 8.02 19.26 -10.58
N TYR A 285 7.24 18.79 -9.61
CA TYR A 285 7.19 17.38 -9.22
C TYR A 285 5.74 16.96 -8.99
N LEU A 286 5.38 15.78 -9.48
CA LEU A 286 4.05 15.19 -9.35
C LEU A 286 4.08 13.95 -8.47
N ASN A 287 2.99 13.71 -7.75
CA ASN A 287 2.74 12.47 -7.02
C ASN A 287 1.59 11.71 -7.67
N LEU A 288 1.59 10.39 -7.55
CA LEU A 288 0.57 9.52 -8.13
C LEU A 288 -0.06 8.67 -7.02
N SER A 289 -1.37 8.71 -6.90
CA SER A 289 -2.13 7.80 -6.04
C SER A 289 -2.68 6.66 -6.90
N VAL A 290 -2.60 5.42 -6.39
CA VAL A 290 -3.03 4.20 -7.07
C VAL A 290 -3.96 3.42 -6.17
N GLY A 291 -5.18 3.17 -6.63
CA GLY A 291 -6.10 2.20 -6.05
C GLY A 291 -6.00 0.87 -6.79
N VAL A 292 -6.01 -0.23 -6.02
CA VAL A 292 -6.02 -1.60 -6.56
C VAL A 292 -7.17 -2.37 -5.91
N GLU A 293 -8.08 -2.88 -6.73
CA GLU A 293 -9.15 -3.77 -6.32
C GLU A 293 -8.96 -5.16 -6.91
N ILE A 294 -9.23 -6.21 -6.13
CA ILE A 294 -9.15 -7.60 -6.57
C ILE A 294 -10.56 -8.15 -6.66
N THR A 295 -10.96 -8.60 -7.85
CA THR A 295 -12.34 -9.01 -8.12
C THR A 295 -12.40 -10.13 -9.18
N GLN A 296 -13.60 -10.64 -9.49
CA GLN A 296 -13.83 -11.64 -10.52
C GLN A 296 -14.06 -11.00 -11.90
N ASN A 297 -13.55 -11.65 -12.96
CA ASN A 297 -13.61 -11.18 -14.34
C ASN A 297 -15.02 -10.89 -14.89
N HIS A 298 -16.06 -11.53 -14.34
CA HIS A 298 -17.45 -11.39 -14.81
C HIS A 298 -18.33 -10.47 -13.95
N GLU A 299 -17.81 -9.78 -12.94
CA GLU A 299 -18.64 -8.76 -12.28
C GLU A 299 -18.91 -7.59 -13.24
N PRO A 300 -20.06 -6.92 -13.11
CA PRO A 300 -20.34 -5.69 -13.85
C PRO A 300 -19.25 -4.63 -13.65
N ILE A 301 -18.83 -3.97 -14.74
CA ILE A 301 -17.74 -2.96 -14.76
C ILE A 301 -17.99 -1.83 -13.75
N ARG A 302 -19.26 -1.52 -13.46
CA ARG A 302 -19.64 -0.57 -12.40
C ARG A 302 -18.98 -0.87 -11.06
N TYR A 303 -18.97 -2.14 -10.67
CA TYR A 303 -18.41 -2.57 -9.38
C TYR A 303 -16.88 -2.48 -9.39
N PHE A 304 -16.23 -2.77 -10.52
CA PHE A 304 -14.80 -2.56 -10.69
C PHE A 304 -14.44 -1.10 -10.40
N TYR A 305 -15.19 -0.20 -11.01
CA TYR A 305 -14.98 1.24 -10.87
C TYR A 305 -15.23 1.74 -9.44
N GLU A 306 -16.41 1.44 -8.86
CA GLU A 306 -16.79 1.96 -7.53
C GLU A 306 -15.79 1.49 -6.46
N ARG A 307 -15.42 0.21 -6.46
CA ARG A 307 -14.51 -0.37 -5.46
C ARG A 307 -13.06 0.12 -5.65
N VAL A 308 -12.56 0.21 -6.88
CA VAL A 308 -11.20 0.73 -7.12
C VAL A 308 -11.09 2.22 -6.76
N GLU A 309 -12.17 2.99 -6.96
CA GLU A 309 -12.22 4.39 -6.56
C GLU A 309 -12.11 4.55 -5.03
N GLU A 310 -12.76 3.70 -4.24
CA GLU A 310 -12.58 3.72 -2.78
C GLU A 310 -11.12 3.48 -2.38
N GLN A 311 -10.43 2.54 -3.04
CA GLN A 311 -9.01 2.30 -2.80
C GLN A 311 -8.17 3.51 -3.21
N LEU A 312 -8.47 4.14 -4.34
CA LEU A 312 -7.78 5.35 -4.79
C LEU A 312 -7.95 6.50 -3.79
N GLN A 313 -9.15 6.72 -3.26
CA GLN A 313 -9.41 7.74 -2.25
C GLN A 313 -8.65 7.46 -0.94
N ARG A 314 -8.59 6.18 -0.51
CA ARG A 314 -7.74 5.78 0.64
C ARG A 314 -6.26 6.07 0.40
N ALA A 315 -5.74 5.85 -0.82
CA ALA A 315 -4.38 6.20 -1.18
C ALA A 315 -4.14 7.71 -1.09
N LYS A 316 -5.06 8.53 -1.59
CA LYS A 316 -4.98 10.00 -1.55
C LYS A 316 -5.00 10.55 -0.11
N GLN A 317 -5.92 10.04 0.71
CA GLN A 317 -6.11 10.46 2.10
C GLN A 317 -4.97 10.05 3.03
N ALA A 318 -4.18 9.04 2.66
CA ALA A 318 -3.08 8.59 3.50
C ALA A 318 -2.07 9.73 3.73
N GLU A 319 -1.93 10.10 5.00
CA GLU A 319 -0.91 11.06 5.44
C GLU A 319 0.46 10.48 5.13
N ALA A 320 1.18 11.15 4.24
CA ALA A 320 2.55 10.81 4.00
C ALA A 320 3.34 11.28 5.24
N LYS A 321 3.77 10.33 6.09
CA LYS A 321 4.60 10.61 7.30
C LYS A 321 5.89 11.40 6.98
N GLN A 322 6.26 11.47 5.70
CA GLN A 322 7.24 12.36 5.11
C GLN A 322 6.59 12.96 3.85
N ALA A 323 7.05 14.11 3.37
CA ALA A 323 6.71 14.61 2.03
C ALA A 323 7.28 13.65 0.97
N ILE A 324 6.66 12.48 0.80
CA ILE A 324 7.11 11.44 -0.10
C ILE A 324 6.70 11.92 -1.48
N LYS A 325 7.71 12.43 -2.18
CA LYS A 325 7.73 12.61 -3.61
C LYS A 325 7.68 11.21 -4.25
N GLY A 326 6.52 10.75 -4.71
CA GLY A 326 6.39 9.37 -5.19
C GLY A 326 4.96 8.89 -5.41
N ILE A 327 4.80 7.57 -5.33
CA ILE A 327 3.53 6.87 -5.52
C ILE A 327 2.95 6.46 -4.16
N LYS A 328 1.63 6.58 -4.00
CA LYS A 328 0.86 6.00 -2.90
C LYS A 328 -0.02 4.90 -3.48
N ILE A 329 -0.06 3.73 -2.86
CA ILE A 329 -0.75 2.55 -3.40
C ILE A 329 -1.68 2.02 -2.31
N SER A 330 -2.97 1.85 -2.57
CA SER A 330 -3.90 1.18 -1.66
C SER A 330 -4.31 -0.17 -2.24
N ILE A 331 -4.07 -1.24 -1.50
CA ILE A 331 -4.50 -2.61 -1.83
C ILE A 331 -5.17 -3.17 -0.58
N ALA A 332 -6.39 -3.71 -0.70
CA ALA A 332 -7.11 -4.34 0.41
C ALA A 332 -7.12 -3.48 1.69
N ASN A 333 -7.37 -2.18 1.54
CA ASN A 333 -7.37 -1.18 2.62
C ASN A 333 -6.04 -0.98 3.34
N THR A 334 -4.93 -1.44 2.77
CA THR A 334 -3.57 -1.18 3.27
C THR A 334 -2.87 -0.22 2.32
N THR A 335 -2.36 0.90 2.87
CA THR A 335 -1.66 1.90 2.07
C THR A 335 -0.14 1.73 2.12
N PHE A 336 0.44 1.67 0.93
CA PHE A 336 1.86 1.66 0.68
C PHE A 336 2.31 2.97 0.02
N THR A 337 3.60 3.21 0.10
CA THR A 337 4.31 4.35 -0.47
C THR A 337 5.58 3.82 -1.11
N CYS A 338 5.91 4.36 -2.29
CA CYS A 338 7.16 4.07 -2.98
C CYS A 338 7.67 5.35 -3.63
N SER A 339 8.96 5.63 -3.51
CA SER A 339 9.61 6.74 -4.18
C SER A 339 10.96 6.32 -4.73
N TYR A 340 11.38 6.94 -5.82
CA TYR A 340 12.71 6.74 -6.35
C TYR A 340 13.68 7.75 -5.73
N ASN A 341 14.72 7.26 -5.05
CA ASN A 341 15.78 8.10 -4.51
C ASN A 341 16.90 8.23 -5.55
N GLU A 342 16.95 9.38 -6.24
CA GLU A 342 17.96 9.65 -7.28
C GLU A 342 19.39 9.57 -6.76
N ARG A 343 19.66 10.06 -5.54
CA ARG A 343 21.02 10.07 -4.95
C ARG A 343 21.53 8.65 -4.69
N LYS A 344 20.67 7.77 -4.21
CA LYS A 344 21.00 6.37 -3.91
C LYS A 344 20.73 5.42 -5.08
N LYS A 345 20.16 5.95 -6.18
CA LYS A 345 19.72 5.20 -7.36
C LYS A 345 18.89 3.95 -7.00
N ARG A 346 17.96 4.09 -6.05
CA ARG A 346 17.13 2.97 -5.56
C ARG A 346 15.76 3.43 -5.12
N TYR A 347 14.80 2.50 -5.12
CA TYR A 347 13.48 2.73 -4.56
C TYR A 347 13.50 2.67 -3.03
N GLU A 348 12.71 3.53 -2.40
CA GLU A 348 12.50 3.59 -0.95
C GLU A 348 11.00 3.67 -0.66
N GLY A 349 10.58 3.28 0.55
CA GLY A 349 9.17 3.28 0.97
C GLY A 349 8.75 1.95 1.59
N ASN A 350 7.55 1.89 2.17
CA ASN A 350 7.05 0.66 2.78
C ASN A 350 6.61 -0.38 1.75
N TRP A 351 6.37 -0.01 0.48
CA TRP A 351 6.19 -0.97 -0.62
C TRP A 351 7.48 -1.78 -0.86
N VAL A 352 8.63 -1.11 -0.88
CA VAL A 352 9.94 -1.76 -1.02
C VAL A 352 10.23 -2.67 0.18
N ASN A 353 9.86 -2.24 1.39
CA ASN A 353 9.96 -3.09 2.58
C ASN A 353 9.06 -4.32 2.46
N PHE A 354 7.84 -4.17 1.95
CA PHE A 354 6.93 -5.27 1.70
C PHE A 354 7.51 -6.28 0.69
N GLN A 355 8.12 -5.81 -0.41
CA GLN A 355 8.81 -6.69 -1.37
C GLN A 355 9.98 -7.46 -0.72
N ASN A 356 10.77 -6.79 0.15
CA ASN A 356 11.81 -7.46 0.92
C ASN A 356 11.24 -8.49 1.92
N ASP A 357 10.10 -8.21 2.53
CA ASP A 357 9.41 -9.13 3.42
C ASP A 357 8.97 -10.39 2.66
N LEU A 358 8.45 -10.25 1.43
CA LEU A 358 8.10 -11.40 0.57
C LEU A 358 9.32 -12.28 0.26
N GLU A 359 10.47 -11.70 -0.06
CA GLU A 359 11.70 -12.47 -0.30
C GLU A 359 12.15 -13.26 0.94
N LYS A 360 12.00 -12.68 2.12
CA LYS A 360 12.30 -13.37 3.38
C LYS A 360 11.34 -14.53 3.66
N LEU A 361 10.06 -14.35 3.35
CA LEU A 361 9.06 -15.41 3.47
C LEU A 361 9.35 -16.56 2.50
N ARG A 362 9.75 -16.24 1.26
CA ARG A 362 10.20 -17.26 0.30
C ARG A 362 11.44 -18.01 0.76
N ASN A 363 12.42 -17.30 1.32
CA ASN A 363 13.58 -17.95 1.92
C ASN A 363 13.15 -18.88 3.06
N ALA A 364 12.17 -18.49 3.89
CA ALA A 364 11.61 -19.37 4.91
C ALA A 364 10.94 -20.62 4.31
N GLN A 365 10.17 -20.49 3.23
CA GLN A 365 9.61 -21.65 2.50
C GLN A 365 10.72 -22.57 1.98
N ALA A 366 11.79 -22.02 1.41
CA ALA A 366 12.94 -22.79 0.94
C ALA A 366 13.70 -23.52 2.08
N GLN A 367 13.59 -23.04 3.32
CA GLN A 367 14.12 -23.71 4.52
C GLN A 367 13.10 -24.67 5.17
N ASP A 368 12.07 -25.10 4.44
CA ASP A 368 11.01 -26.02 4.91
C ASP A 368 10.20 -25.46 6.09
N ILE A 369 10.01 -24.13 6.14
CA ILE A 369 9.08 -23.49 7.07
C ILE A 369 7.72 -23.35 6.39
N LYS A 370 6.67 -23.85 7.03
CA LYS A 370 5.28 -23.76 6.55
C LYS A 370 4.70 -22.35 6.71
N VAL A 371 5.25 -21.37 5.98
CA VAL A 371 4.89 -19.95 6.07
C VAL A 371 3.39 -19.70 5.90
N ARG A 372 2.77 -20.28 4.86
CA ARG A 372 1.33 -20.11 4.61
C ARG A 372 0.49 -20.66 5.78
N ALA A 373 0.84 -21.83 6.32
CA ALA A 373 0.15 -22.40 7.48
C ALA A 373 0.28 -21.50 8.72
N PHE A 374 1.47 -20.95 8.95
CA PHE A 374 1.71 -19.97 10.02
C PHE A 374 0.81 -18.72 9.85
N LEU A 375 0.77 -18.13 8.65
CA LEU A 375 -0.03 -16.94 8.37
C LEU A 375 -1.54 -17.19 8.41
N PHE A 376 -2.02 -18.31 7.85
CA PHE A 376 -3.44 -18.70 7.87
C PHE A 376 -3.93 -18.95 9.30
N THR A 377 -3.17 -19.71 10.09
CA THR A 377 -3.53 -20.00 11.49
C THR A 377 -3.57 -18.73 12.33
N LEU A 378 -2.65 -17.79 12.09
CA LEU A 378 -2.69 -16.48 12.73
C LEU A 378 -3.94 -15.70 12.31
N LEU A 379 -4.21 -15.62 11.01
CA LEU A 379 -5.37 -14.91 10.46
C LEU A 379 -6.69 -15.47 11.04
N GLU A 380 -6.83 -16.79 11.14
CA GLU A 380 -8.01 -17.45 11.71
C GLU A 380 -8.19 -17.08 13.19
N LYS A 381 -7.11 -17.15 13.99
CA LYS A 381 -7.13 -16.73 15.39
C LYS A 381 -7.56 -15.27 15.53
N LEU A 382 -7.02 -14.35 14.73
CA LEU A 382 -7.37 -12.93 14.76
C LEU A 382 -8.82 -12.67 14.32
N ALA A 383 -9.30 -13.36 13.29
CA ALA A 383 -10.69 -13.26 12.84
C ALA A 383 -11.67 -13.77 13.91
N SER A 384 -11.33 -14.86 14.60
CA SER A 384 -12.12 -15.38 15.71
C SER A 384 -12.13 -14.47 16.94
N PHE A 385 -11.04 -13.73 17.17
CA PHE A 385 -10.91 -12.75 18.26
C PHE A 385 -11.84 -11.55 18.02
N LYS A 386 -11.86 -11.00 16.80
CA LYS A 386 -12.73 -9.87 16.43
C LYS A 386 -14.21 -10.13 16.73
N LYS A 387 -14.68 -11.37 16.54
CA LYS A 387 -16.06 -11.75 16.86
C LYS A 387 -16.37 -11.70 18.36
N ARG A 388 -15.36 -11.91 19.21
CA ARG A 388 -15.50 -12.08 20.67
C ARG A 388 -15.31 -10.80 21.49
N LYS A 389 -14.83 -9.69 20.90
CA LYS A 389 -14.56 -8.39 21.59
C LYS A 389 -13.76 -8.56 22.90
N ALA A 390 -12.75 -9.41 22.87
CA ALA A 390 -11.93 -9.75 24.03
C ALA A 390 -10.96 -8.62 24.43
N GLN A 391 -10.37 -8.70 25.63
CA GLN A 391 -9.45 -7.68 26.17
C GLN A 391 -8.11 -7.61 25.40
N ASN A 392 -7.46 -6.44 25.39
CA ASN A 392 -6.17 -6.23 24.71
C ASN A 392 -5.07 -7.22 25.14
N ASN A 393 -5.03 -7.63 26.40
CA ASN A 393 -4.04 -8.61 26.89
C ASN A 393 -4.20 -9.99 26.24
N GLN A 394 -5.45 -10.43 26.01
CA GLN A 394 -5.75 -11.68 25.32
C GLN A 394 -5.27 -11.64 23.87
N LEU A 395 -5.46 -10.50 23.19
CA LEU A 395 -4.98 -10.31 21.82
C LEU A 395 -3.45 -10.38 21.76
N ALA A 396 -2.78 -9.66 22.65
CA ALA A 396 -1.32 -9.68 22.74
C ALA A 396 -0.81 -11.10 22.97
N ASN A 397 -1.43 -11.84 23.88
CA ASN A 397 -1.07 -13.24 24.14
C ASN A 397 -1.26 -14.13 22.90
N ILE A 398 -2.39 -14.02 22.19
CA ILE A 398 -2.65 -14.81 20.97
C ILE A 398 -1.55 -14.60 19.93
N ILE A 399 -1.19 -13.34 19.67
CA ILE A 399 -0.18 -13.01 18.66
C ILE A 399 1.22 -13.43 19.13
N LEU A 400 1.60 -13.04 20.34
CA LEU A 400 2.95 -13.30 20.85
C LEU A 400 3.19 -14.80 21.05
N TYR A 401 2.19 -15.55 21.51
CA TYR A 401 2.24 -17.00 21.58
C TYR A 401 2.47 -17.62 20.19
N HIS A 402 1.77 -17.12 19.18
CA HIS A 402 1.94 -17.57 17.79
C HIS A 402 3.33 -17.24 17.24
N CYS A 403 3.97 -16.19 17.76
CA CYS A 403 5.31 -15.73 17.37
C CYS A 403 6.45 -16.31 18.22
N ILE A 404 6.23 -17.32 19.08
CA ILE A 404 7.31 -17.98 19.83
C ILE A 404 8.21 -18.75 18.84
N PRO A 405 9.53 -18.45 18.76
CA PRO A 405 10.45 -19.19 17.89
C PRO A 405 10.53 -20.67 18.28
N GLN A 406 10.43 -21.57 17.30
CA GLN A 406 10.50 -23.02 17.47
C GLN A 406 11.84 -23.59 17.00
N PHE A 407 12.47 -22.99 15.98
CA PHE A 407 13.70 -23.50 15.35
C PHE A 407 14.97 -22.82 15.87
N ILE A 408 14.87 -22.05 16.96
CA ILE A 408 16.03 -21.34 17.49
C ILE A 408 17.14 -22.26 18.00
N ASN A 409 16.81 -23.49 18.36
CA ASN A 409 17.78 -24.50 18.79
C ASN A 409 18.09 -25.53 17.69
N ASP A 410 17.60 -25.30 16.48
CA ASP A 410 17.87 -26.19 15.35
C ASP A 410 19.36 -26.17 14.99
N THR A 411 19.85 -27.31 14.54
CA THR A 411 21.19 -27.46 13.95
C THR A 411 21.37 -26.58 12.73
N ASN A 412 20.31 -26.38 11.94
CA ASN A 412 20.32 -25.50 10.77
C ASN A 412 20.10 -24.03 11.19
N LYS A 413 21.20 -23.27 11.26
CA LYS A 413 21.17 -21.83 11.57
C LYS A 413 20.39 -20.99 10.55
N GLU A 414 20.34 -21.39 9.28
CA GLU A 414 19.57 -20.65 8.26
C GLU A 414 18.07 -20.81 8.46
N LYS A 415 17.61 -21.99 8.89
CA LYS A 415 16.21 -22.21 9.28
C LYS A 415 15.81 -21.32 10.46
N ALA A 416 16.67 -21.24 11.49
CA ALA A 416 16.46 -20.35 12.63
C ALA A 416 16.40 -18.86 12.21
N LYS A 417 17.29 -18.41 11.32
CA LYS A 417 17.28 -17.04 10.80
C LYS A 417 15.99 -16.75 10.02
N ALA A 418 15.58 -17.66 9.15
CA ALA A 418 14.39 -17.48 8.31
C ALA A 418 13.10 -17.43 9.15
N GLU A 419 12.98 -18.26 10.19
CA GLU A 419 11.87 -18.18 11.14
C GLU A 419 11.84 -16.82 11.87
N LEU A 420 12.99 -16.35 12.36
CA LEU A 420 13.08 -15.08 13.08
C LEU A 420 12.77 -13.88 12.19
N ASP A 421 13.15 -13.92 10.90
CA ASP A 421 12.76 -12.91 9.93
C ASP A 421 11.24 -12.93 9.70
N MET A 422 10.62 -14.11 9.55
CA MET A 422 9.16 -14.26 9.44
C MET A 422 8.43 -13.69 10.67
N ILE A 423 8.88 -14.01 11.87
CA ILE A 423 8.32 -13.46 13.13
C ILE A 423 8.48 -11.94 13.17
N ASN A 424 9.66 -11.44 12.78
CA ASN A 424 9.93 -10.00 12.75
C ASN A 424 9.00 -9.25 11.78
N ILE A 425 8.62 -9.85 10.64
CA ILE A 425 7.68 -9.24 9.68
C ILE A 425 6.34 -8.97 10.37
N VAL A 426 5.77 -9.98 11.06
CA VAL A 426 4.51 -9.85 11.79
C VAL A 426 4.61 -8.81 12.91
N LEU A 427 5.62 -8.92 13.79
CA LEU A 427 5.75 -8.02 14.93
C LEU A 427 6.03 -6.57 14.52
N SER A 428 6.66 -6.35 13.37
CA SER A 428 6.96 -4.99 12.89
C SER A 428 5.71 -4.18 12.53
N GLN A 429 4.59 -4.84 12.18
CA GLN A 429 3.32 -4.19 11.89
C GLN A 429 2.61 -3.69 13.15
N LEU A 430 3.03 -4.14 14.32
CA LEU A 430 2.48 -3.78 15.62
C LEU A 430 3.29 -2.69 16.32
N VAL A 431 4.23 -2.03 15.63
CA VAL A 431 5.10 -1.03 16.23
C VAL A 431 4.58 0.36 15.92
N ASP A 432 4.37 1.18 16.96
CA ASP A 432 4.14 2.59 16.76
C ASP A 432 5.46 3.34 16.58
N TYR A 433 5.48 4.20 15.57
CA TYR A 433 6.59 5.07 15.20
C TYR A 433 6.24 6.56 15.44
N SER A 434 5.11 6.86 16.07
CA SER A 434 4.73 8.22 16.43
C SER A 434 5.82 8.87 17.29
N LYS A 435 6.13 10.13 16.98
CA LYS A 435 7.04 10.96 17.78
C LYS A 435 6.28 11.34 19.04
N ASN A 436 6.81 11.01 20.22
CA ASN A 436 6.31 11.52 21.49
C ASN A 436 6.09 13.04 21.39
N THR A 437 4.84 13.45 21.53
CA THR A 437 4.46 14.82 21.84
C THR A 437 5.07 15.20 23.18
N GLY A 438 6.02 16.16 23.17
CA GLY A 438 6.30 17.00 24.35
C GLY A 438 7.41 16.60 25.32
N THR A 439 8.15 15.49 25.16
CA THR A 439 9.34 15.24 26.00
C THR A 439 10.57 14.78 25.20
N PRO A 440 11.80 15.22 25.57
CA PRO A 440 13.03 14.90 24.85
C PRO A 440 13.55 13.48 25.16
N LYS A 441 12.65 12.51 25.36
CA LYS A 441 13.02 11.09 25.48
C LYS A 441 12.90 10.43 24.11
N LYS A 442 13.95 9.72 23.70
CA LYS A 442 14.06 8.97 22.43
C LYS A 442 12.74 8.24 22.10
N PRO A 443 12.30 8.22 20.83
CA PRO A 443 11.08 7.52 20.44
C PRO A 443 11.13 6.07 20.92
N GLN A 444 10.22 5.71 21.83
CA GLN A 444 10.12 4.34 22.30
C GLN A 444 9.32 3.57 21.26
N HIS A 445 10.01 2.85 20.39
CA HIS A 445 9.38 1.88 19.49
C HIS A 445 8.84 0.73 20.33
N GLU A 446 7.57 0.84 20.74
CA GLU A 446 6.85 -0.12 21.57
C GLU A 446 5.84 -0.90 20.71
N LEU A 447 5.50 -2.10 21.16
CA LEU A 447 4.40 -2.85 20.55
C LEU A 447 3.07 -2.25 20.99
N GLN A 448 2.14 -2.12 20.06
CA GLN A 448 0.76 -1.71 20.26
C GLN A 448 -0.16 -2.69 19.56
N PHE A 449 -1.25 -3.05 20.22
CA PHE A 449 -2.18 -4.08 19.76
C PHE A 449 -3.56 -3.49 19.40
N ASP A 450 -3.70 -2.16 19.42
CA ASP A 450 -4.98 -1.47 19.21
C ASP A 450 -5.42 -1.46 17.74
N ASN A 451 -4.49 -1.55 16.78
CA ASN A 451 -4.78 -1.51 15.35
C ASN A 451 -4.62 -2.89 14.67
N ILE A 452 -5.42 -3.85 15.12
CA ILE A 452 -5.42 -5.22 14.60
C ILE A 452 -5.84 -5.30 13.12
N ASP A 453 -6.65 -4.35 12.65
CA ASP A 453 -7.20 -4.30 11.29
C ASP A 453 -6.10 -4.18 10.25
N ASN A 454 -5.11 -3.31 10.53
CA ASN A 454 -3.93 -3.17 9.70
C ASN A 454 -3.13 -4.48 9.61
N LEU A 455 -2.93 -5.18 10.74
CA LEU A 455 -2.24 -6.46 10.74
C LEU A 455 -3.01 -7.52 9.93
N ILE A 456 -4.33 -7.61 10.11
CA ILE A 456 -5.18 -8.55 9.37
C ILE A 456 -5.09 -8.29 7.86
N ASN A 457 -5.21 -7.03 7.45
CA ASN A 457 -5.13 -6.66 6.04
C ASN A 457 -3.73 -6.95 5.48
N TYR A 458 -2.67 -6.65 6.23
CA TYR A 458 -1.30 -6.96 5.84
C TYR A 458 -1.07 -8.47 5.67
N ILE A 459 -1.54 -9.30 6.61
CA ILE A 459 -1.43 -10.76 6.53
C ILE A 459 -2.19 -11.30 5.30
N ARG A 460 -3.37 -10.77 5.00
CA ARG A 460 -4.13 -11.16 3.78
C ARG A 460 -3.34 -10.89 2.50
N ILE A 461 -2.70 -9.72 2.42
CA ILE A 461 -1.85 -9.36 1.29
C ILE A 461 -0.62 -10.29 1.23
N LEU A 462 0.06 -10.55 2.35
CA LEU A 462 1.17 -11.52 2.39
C LEU A 462 0.74 -12.91 1.93
N LEU A 463 -0.40 -13.42 2.39
CA LEU A 463 -0.95 -14.72 2.00
C LEU A 463 -1.23 -14.83 0.50
N MET A 464 -1.66 -13.73 -0.13
CA MET A 464 -1.85 -13.65 -1.56
C MET A 464 -0.51 -13.72 -2.30
N PHE A 465 0.45 -12.86 -1.93
CA PHE A 465 1.74 -12.74 -2.64
C PHE A 465 2.74 -13.88 -2.36
N THR A 466 2.50 -14.70 -1.33
CA THR A 466 3.28 -15.93 -1.02
C THR A 466 2.77 -17.17 -1.75
N ASP A 467 1.72 -17.04 -2.55
CA ASP A 467 1.28 -18.11 -3.45
C ASP A 467 2.29 -18.27 -4.61
N GLU A 468 2.67 -19.51 -4.91
CA GLU A 468 3.72 -19.86 -5.88
C GLU A 468 3.47 -19.28 -7.28
N ARG A 469 2.19 -19.06 -7.64
CA ARG A 469 1.80 -18.45 -8.91
C ARG A 469 2.30 -17.01 -9.06
N PHE A 470 2.47 -16.29 -7.94
CA PHE A 470 3.05 -14.95 -7.95
C PHE A 470 4.59 -14.95 -8.09
N GLU A 471 5.27 -16.09 -7.95
CA GLU A 471 6.73 -16.15 -8.00
C GLU A 471 7.28 -16.01 -9.41
N LYS A 472 6.62 -16.63 -10.40
CA LYS A 472 7.04 -16.59 -11.81
C LYS A 472 7.15 -15.16 -12.35
N ASN A 473 6.27 -14.27 -11.88
CA ASN A 473 6.19 -12.88 -12.32
C ASN A 473 6.92 -11.90 -11.38
N GLN A 474 7.66 -12.40 -10.39
CA GLN A 474 8.37 -11.61 -9.38
C GLN A 474 9.89 -11.75 -9.50
N LYS A 475 10.47 -11.23 -10.57
CA LYS A 475 11.90 -10.87 -10.56
C LYS A 475 12.05 -9.52 -9.88
N SER A 476 12.06 -9.51 -8.55
CA SER A 476 12.38 -8.30 -7.80
C SER A 476 13.78 -7.83 -8.19
N ARG A 477 13.90 -6.59 -8.67
CA ARG A 477 15.20 -5.92 -8.88
C ARG A 477 15.84 -5.49 -7.55
N ILE A 478 15.28 -5.92 -6.43
CA ILE A 478 15.62 -5.49 -5.08
C ILE A 478 16.38 -6.66 -4.44
N GLN A 479 17.62 -6.42 -4.04
CA GLN A 479 18.36 -7.42 -3.27
C GLN A 479 17.81 -7.44 -1.85
N SER A 480 17.40 -8.62 -1.39
CA SER A 480 17.04 -8.87 0.02
C SER A 480 18.11 -8.31 0.95
N ASN A 481 17.67 -7.56 1.95
CA ASN A 481 18.58 -7.11 3.00
C ASN A 481 19.10 -8.32 3.79
N PRO A 482 20.42 -8.38 4.06
CA PRO A 482 21.00 -9.47 4.83
C PRO A 482 20.42 -9.54 6.24
N PHE A 483 20.45 -10.72 6.85
CA PHE A 483 20.01 -10.95 8.22
C PHE A 483 20.71 -10.01 9.21
N GLN A 484 19.94 -9.24 9.99
CA GLN A 484 20.47 -8.21 10.89
C GLN A 484 20.36 -8.64 12.35
N VAL A 485 21.43 -9.22 12.89
CA VAL A 485 21.46 -9.79 14.25
C VAL A 485 21.00 -8.80 15.33
N ILE A 486 21.47 -7.55 15.27
CA ILE A 486 21.13 -6.52 16.27
C ILE A 486 19.65 -6.09 16.12
N LYS A 487 19.16 -5.99 14.88
CA LYS A 487 17.77 -5.60 14.60
C LYS A 487 16.82 -6.64 15.18
N ILE A 488 17.02 -7.92 14.87
CA ILE A 488 16.19 -9.04 15.36
C ILE A 488 16.22 -9.12 16.88
N ARG A 489 17.40 -8.97 17.52
CA ARG A 489 17.50 -8.90 18.98
C ARG A 489 16.60 -7.82 19.57
N GLY A 490 16.59 -6.64 18.94
CA GLY A 490 15.79 -5.51 19.34
C GLY A 490 14.29 -5.73 19.09
N SER A 491 13.92 -6.10 17.87
CA SER A 491 12.54 -6.13 17.40
C SER A 491 11.75 -7.34 17.88
N VAL A 492 12.35 -8.54 17.86
CA VAL A 492 11.65 -9.79 18.21
C VAL A 492 11.69 -10.04 19.71
N PHE A 493 12.84 -9.82 20.37
CA PHE A 493 13.02 -10.22 21.77
C PHE A 493 12.86 -9.05 22.74
N ASN A 494 13.70 -8.03 22.64
CA ASN A 494 13.74 -6.97 23.65
C ASN A 494 12.42 -6.19 23.71
N ARG A 495 11.79 -5.87 22.56
CA ARG A 495 10.48 -5.20 22.53
C ARG A 495 9.37 -6.06 23.12
N THR A 496 9.32 -7.34 22.73
CA THR A 496 8.31 -8.30 23.22
C THR A 496 8.40 -8.48 24.73
N LEU A 497 9.61 -8.71 25.26
CA LEU A 497 9.83 -8.85 26.70
C LEU A 497 9.46 -7.57 27.46
N ARG A 498 9.85 -6.40 26.93
CA ARG A 498 9.50 -5.12 27.55
C ARG A 498 8.00 -4.88 27.56
N TYR A 499 7.31 -5.16 26.46
CA TYR A 499 5.86 -5.02 26.36
C TYR A 499 5.15 -5.91 27.38
N LEU A 500 5.50 -7.20 27.43
CA LEU A 500 4.93 -8.15 28.39
C LEU A 500 5.17 -7.72 29.84
N TYR A 501 6.39 -7.27 30.17
CA TYR A 501 6.75 -6.84 31.52
C TYR A 501 6.02 -5.56 31.97
N ASN A 502 5.92 -4.56 31.08
CA ASN A 502 5.36 -3.25 31.40
C ASN A 502 3.83 -3.19 31.27
N ASN A 503 3.23 -4.01 30.41
CA ASN A 503 1.79 -3.97 30.13
C ASN A 503 1.09 -5.20 30.70
N ASN A 504 1.30 -6.39 30.13
CA ASN A 504 0.53 -7.59 30.50
C ASN A 504 0.76 -8.05 31.94
N LEU A 505 2.00 -8.01 32.43
CA LEU A 505 2.36 -8.49 33.77
C LEU A 505 2.26 -7.40 34.84
N SER A 506 2.06 -6.14 34.44
CA SER A 506 2.11 -4.99 35.34
C SER A 506 0.82 -4.84 36.13
N VAL A 507 0.81 -5.33 37.36
CA VAL A 507 -0.30 -5.15 38.30
C VAL A 507 0.23 -4.41 39.52
N PRO A 508 -0.09 -3.11 39.69
CA PRO A 508 0.39 -2.33 40.83
C PRO A 508 -0.25 -2.85 42.12
N LEU A 509 0.54 -2.91 43.19
CA LEU A 509 0.08 -3.33 44.50
C LEU A 509 -0.06 -2.13 45.46
N PRO A 510 -0.84 -2.25 46.53
CA PRO A 510 -0.95 -1.19 47.54
C PRO A 510 0.42 -0.83 48.12
N GLN A 511 0.68 0.46 48.35
CA GLN A 511 1.96 0.95 48.88
C GLN A 511 2.35 0.30 50.23
N SER A 512 1.37 -0.10 51.03
CA SER A 512 1.54 -0.81 52.30
C SER A 512 2.17 -2.20 52.19
N SER A 513 2.22 -2.79 50.98
CA SER A 513 2.78 -4.13 50.74
C SER A 513 4.32 -4.16 50.68
N GLY A 514 4.96 -3.00 50.52
CA GLY A 514 6.41 -2.88 50.32
C GLY A 514 6.91 -3.52 49.01
N ILE A 515 6.02 -3.85 48.08
CA ILE A 515 6.33 -4.32 46.72
C ILE A 515 5.49 -3.51 45.76
N GLU A 516 6.11 -2.90 44.75
CA GLU A 516 5.38 -2.01 43.84
C GLU A 516 4.43 -2.76 42.89
N ASN A 517 4.77 -4.00 42.50
CA ASN A 517 4.07 -4.71 41.45
C ASN A 517 4.05 -6.23 41.64
N PHE A 518 2.92 -6.86 41.35
CA PHE A 518 2.73 -8.31 41.46
C PHE A 518 3.75 -9.11 40.64
N ARG A 519 4.15 -8.63 39.45
CA ARG A 519 5.14 -9.34 38.62
C ARG A 519 6.44 -9.62 39.35
N THR A 520 6.81 -8.82 40.34
CA THR A 520 8.09 -8.88 41.07
C THR A 520 8.30 -10.25 41.74
N PHE A 521 7.22 -10.97 42.06
CA PHE A 521 7.31 -12.33 42.57
C PHE A 521 7.84 -13.34 41.55
N PHE A 522 7.65 -13.06 40.25
CA PHE A 522 7.94 -14.00 39.16
C PHE A 522 9.05 -13.51 38.23
N VAL A 523 9.12 -12.20 38.02
CA VAL A 523 9.98 -11.52 37.06
C VAL A 523 10.44 -10.18 37.66
N HIS A 524 11.75 -9.97 37.71
CA HIS A 524 12.35 -8.73 38.16
C HIS A 524 13.29 -8.18 37.08
N ASN A 525 13.22 -6.89 36.80
CA ASN A 525 14.14 -6.21 35.88
C ASN A 525 15.27 -5.59 36.69
N ASP A 526 16.51 -5.99 36.40
CA ASP A 526 17.70 -5.55 37.11
C ASP A 526 18.80 -5.17 36.10
N VAL A 527 19.85 -4.50 36.57
CA VAL A 527 20.94 -3.97 35.75
C VAL A 527 22.27 -4.41 36.34
N TYR A 528 23.08 -5.10 35.54
CA TYR A 528 24.46 -5.41 35.93
C TYR A 528 25.46 -4.65 35.06
N GLN A 529 26.63 -4.36 35.65
CA GLN A 529 27.69 -3.63 34.97
C GLN A 529 28.72 -4.61 34.41
N VAL A 530 29.09 -4.41 33.15
CA VAL A 530 30.16 -5.15 32.49
C VAL A 530 31.27 -4.20 32.11
N GLU A 531 32.51 -4.58 32.43
CA GLU A 531 33.71 -3.88 31.98
C GLU A 531 34.00 -4.23 30.51
N GLU A 532 33.85 -3.26 29.61
CA GLU A 532 34.34 -3.35 28.23
C GLU A 532 35.63 -2.53 28.12
N LYS A 533 36.69 -3.09 27.52
CA LYS A 533 37.89 -2.31 27.17
C LYS A 533 37.67 -1.66 25.79
N ASP A 534 37.77 -0.34 25.71
CA ASP A 534 37.76 0.40 24.44
C ASP A 534 39.03 0.07 23.62
N GLU A 535 39.05 0.43 22.32
CA GLU A 535 40.16 0.15 21.37
C GLU A 535 41.54 0.69 21.84
N LYS A 536 41.55 1.60 22.82
CA LYS A 536 42.76 2.17 23.45
C LYS A 536 43.09 1.56 24.82
N GLY A 537 42.47 0.44 25.19
CA GLY A 537 42.71 -0.27 26.46
C GLY A 537 42.03 0.34 27.69
N LYS A 538 41.26 1.42 27.54
CA LYS A 538 40.53 2.07 28.65
C LYS A 538 39.29 1.26 29.03
N VAL A 539 39.15 0.92 30.31
CA VAL A 539 37.97 0.20 30.84
C VAL A 539 36.79 1.15 30.89
N LYS A 540 35.68 0.74 30.28
CA LYS A 540 34.40 1.44 30.26
C LYS A 540 33.33 0.52 30.82
N LEU A 541 32.65 0.98 31.86
CA LEU A 541 31.54 0.26 32.46
C LEU A 541 30.29 0.42 31.58
N ARG A 542 29.71 -0.71 31.19
CA ARG A 542 28.48 -0.78 30.41
C ARG A 542 27.39 -1.41 31.25
N ASN A 543 26.32 -0.68 31.47
CA ASN A 543 25.10 -1.20 32.11
C ASN A 543 24.34 -2.10 31.12
N ILE A 544 23.94 -3.30 31.56
CA ILE A 544 23.15 -4.25 30.79
C ILE A 544 21.88 -4.59 31.56
N ASP A 545 20.73 -4.22 31.00
CA ASP A 545 19.42 -4.60 31.52
C ASP A 545 19.14 -6.08 31.30
N TYR A 546 18.61 -6.75 32.32
CA TYR A 546 18.24 -8.15 32.25
C TYR A 546 17.05 -8.47 33.15
N TYR A 547 16.32 -9.52 32.77
CA TYR A 547 15.18 -10.01 33.53
C TYR A 547 15.56 -11.25 34.33
N GLN A 548 15.59 -11.12 35.65
CA GLN A 548 15.60 -12.26 36.56
C GLN A 548 14.21 -12.90 36.57
N THR A 549 14.14 -14.22 36.61
CA THR A 549 12.88 -14.96 36.71
C THR A 549 13.01 -16.06 37.74
N LEU A 550 11.89 -16.55 38.26
CA LEU A 550 11.86 -17.81 39.00
C LEU A 550 12.31 -18.96 38.07
N PRO A 551 12.93 -20.02 38.62
CA PRO A 551 13.29 -21.20 37.85
C PRO A 551 12.06 -22.08 37.61
N LEU A 552 11.13 -21.65 36.75
CA LEU A 552 9.94 -22.42 36.41
C LEU A 552 10.14 -23.20 35.11
N SER A 553 9.65 -24.43 35.08
CA SER A 553 9.62 -25.27 33.87
C SER A 553 8.32 -25.08 33.07
N ASN A 554 8.38 -25.35 31.77
CA ASN A 554 7.19 -25.31 30.90
C ASN A 554 6.04 -26.19 31.41
N SER A 555 6.34 -27.35 32.01
CA SER A 555 5.33 -28.27 32.55
C SER A 555 4.46 -27.66 33.66
N ILE A 556 4.98 -26.71 34.43
CA ILE A 556 4.22 -26.06 35.51
C ILE A 556 3.10 -25.22 34.91
N PHE A 557 3.39 -24.43 33.89
CA PHE A 557 2.38 -23.61 33.20
C PHE A 557 1.27 -24.46 32.59
N TYR A 558 1.58 -25.64 32.05
CA TYR A 558 0.56 -26.57 31.54
C TYR A 558 -0.32 -27.16 32.65
N ARG A 559 0.28 -27.51 33.81
CA ARG A 559 -0.48 -28.00 34.98
C ARG A 559 -1.42 -26.92 35.52
N MET A 560 -0.95 -25.68 35.63
CA MET A 560 -1.76 -24.53 36.06
C MET A 560 -3.00 -24.33 35.19
N LYS A 561 -2.89 -24.56 33.88
CA LYS A 561 -4.03 -24.46 32.97
C LYS A 561 -4.98 -25.64 33.06
N ARG A 562 -4.44 -26.87 33.14
CA ARG A 562 -5.22 -28.10 33.12
C ARG A 562 -6.05 -28.26 34.39
N ASP A 563 -5.46 -27.95 35.53
CA ASP A 563 -6.04 -28.23 36.84
C ASP A 563 -6.97 -27.10 37.33
N GLY A 564 -7.25 -26.10 36.47
CA GLY A 564 -7.98 -24.88 36.80
C GLY A 564 -7.06 -23.79 37.35
N ILE A 565 -7.40 -22.52 37.12
CA ILE A 565 -6.65 -21.36 37.64
C ILE A 565 -7.05 -21.15 39.10
N ASP A 566 -6.65 -22.10 39.95
CA ASP A 566 -6.76 -22.01 41.40
C ASP A 566 -5.52 -21.28 41.92
N PHE A 567 -5.72 -20.15 42.59
CA PHE A 567 -4.61 -19.30 43.03
C PHE A 567 -3.70 -20.02 44.04
N GLU A 568 -4.25 -20.56 45.12
CA GLU A 568 -3.46 -21.13 46.22
C GLU A 568 -2.73 -22.40 45.77
N LYS A 569 -3.45 -23.30 45.10
CA LYS A 569 -2.86 -24.54 44.59
C LYS A 569 -1.72 -24.27 43.61
N ASN A 570 -1.85 -23.23 42.78
CA ASN A 570 -0.79 -22.85 41.84
C ASN A 570 0.42 -22.24 42.54
N MET A 571 0.22 -21.39 43.55
CA MET A 571 1.32 -20.82 44.33
C MET A 571 2.07 -21.89 45.14
N GLU A 572 1.35 -22.83 45.75
CA GLU A 572 1.94 -23.94 46.49
C GLU A 572 2.74 -24.88 45.57
N MET A 573 2.18 -25.23 44.40
CA MET A 573 2.87 -26.02 43.39
C MET A 573 4.17 -25.35 42.91
N MET A 574 4.14 -24.03 42.72
CA MET A 574 5.33 -23.26 42.35
C MET A 574 6.38 -23.28 43.45
N ASP A 575 5.99 -23.07 44.71
CA ASP A 575 6.90 -23.07 45.85
C ASP A 575 7.60 -24.42 45.99
N ASN A 576 6.84 -25.51 45.97
CA ASN A 576 7.36 -26.87 46.02
C ASN A 576 8.35 -27.16 44.88
N PHE A 577 8.04 -26.69 43.66
CA PHE A 577 8.94 -26.84 42.53
C PHE A 577 10.23 -26.03 42.70
N VAL A 578 10.12 -24.75 43.08
CA VAL A 578 11.27 -23.87 43.25
C VAL A 578 12.18 -24.42 44.35
N GLN A 579 11.64 -24.82 45.50
CA GLN A 579 12.40 -25.43 46.59
C GLN A 579 13.14 -26.71 46.15
N SER A 580 12.51 -27.56 45.34
CA SER A 580 13.13 -28.79 44.81
C SER A 580 14.27 -28.54 43.79
N SER A 581 14.30 -27.35 43.18
CA SER A 581 15.25 -26.96 42.13
C SER A 581 16.45 -26.14 42.65
N ILE A 582 16.46 -25.77 43.94
CA ILE A 582 17.62 -25.13 44.59
C ILE A 582 18.65 -26.23 44.94
N ALA A 583 19.36 -26.72 43.93
CA ALA A 583 20.57 -27.51 44.12
C ALA A 583 21.72 -26.86 43.35
N ILE A 584 22.74 -26.44 44.12
CA ILE A 584 24.05 -25.90 43.75
C ILE A 584 24.13 -24.35 43.62
N PRO A 585 24.60 -23.65 44.68
CA PRO A 585 25.02 -22.26 44.58
C PRO A 585 26.36 -22.16 43.83
N SER A 586 26.36 -21.52 42.65
CA SER A 586 27.62 -21.22 41.94
C SER A 586 28.37 -20.11 42.70
N LYS A 587 29.54 -20.45 43.26
CA LYS A 587 30.49 -19.49 43.88
C LYS A 587 31.23 -18.67 42.82
N THR A 588 30.52 -17.83 42.07
CA THR A 588 31.15 -16.79 41.25
C THR A 588 30.22 -15.58 41.17
N LYS A 589 30.63 -14.46 41.76
CA LYS A 589 29.92 -13.16 41.82
C LYS A 589 29.69 -12.47 40.45
N GLN A 590 29.79 -13.19 39.34
CA GLN A 590 29.76 -12.61 37.98
C GLN A 590 28.52 -13.03 37.15
N LYS A 591 27.67 -13.95 37.62
CA LYS A 591 26.41 -14.31 36.94
C LYS A 591 25.20 -13.92 37.79
N PRO A 592 24.14 -13.34 37.20
CA PRO A 592 22.92 -13.03 37.93
C PRO A 592 22.24 -14.29 38.46
N GLN A 593 21.80 -14.25 39.72
CA GLN A 593 21.14 -15.36 40.40
C GLN A 593 19.65 -15.45 39.98
N ALA A 594 19.08 -16.65 40.10
CA ALA A 594 17.65 -16.84 39.93
C ALA A 594 16.87 -16.18 41.09
N LEU A 595 15.62 -15.78 40.83
CA LEU A 595 14.75 -15.28 41.90
C LEU A 595 14.39 -16.41 42.85
N THR A 596 14.25 -16.08 44.13
CA THR A 596 13.64 -16.95 45.14
C THR A 596 12.17 -16.62 45.25
N PHE A 597 11.34 -17.65 45.41
CA PHE A 597 9.90 -17.47 45.59
C PHE A 597 9.57 -17.22 47.06
N ASN A 598 8.78 -16.18 47.35
CA ASN A 598 8.36 -15.85 48.71
C ASN A 598 6.86 -16.16 48.88
N TYR A 599 6.56 -17.44 49.07
CA TYR A 599 5.19 -17.96 49.20
C TYR A 599 4.40 -17.22 50.29
N ASN A 600 4.98 -17.10 51.49
CA ASN A 600 4.33 -16.46 52.63
C ASN A 600 3.90 -15.01 52.32
N LYS A 601 4.74 -14.24 51.63
CA LYS A 601 4.42 -12.86 51.26
C LYS A 601 3.36 -12.77 50.15
N VAL A 602 3.33 -13.73 49.23
CA VAL A 602 2.26 -13.81 48.21
C VAL A 602 0.92 -14.13 48.85
N ILE A 603 0.87 -15.10 49.77
CA ILE A 603 -0.36 -15.48 50.49
C ILE A 603 -0.85 -14.34 51.39
N GLN A 604 0.03 -13.61 52.07
CA GLN A 604 -0.34 -12.41 52.84
C GLN A 604 -1.05 -11.35 51.97
N LEU A 605 -0.70 -11.26 50.69
CA LEU A 605 -1.28 -10.32 49.74
C LEU A 605 -2.41 -10.93 48.90
N LYS A 606 -2.86 -12.16 49.19
CA LYS A 606 -3.82 -12.94 48.39
C LYS A 606 -5.00 -12.08 47.90
N ALA A 607 -5.69 -11.39 48.80
CA ALA A 607 -6.86 -10.58 48.46
C ALA A 607 -6.58 -9.49 47.40
N SER A 608 -5.34 -9.00 47.30
CA SER A 608 -4.93 -7.98 46.32
C SER A 608 -4.45 -8.57 44.99
N VAL A 609 -4.02 -9.84 44.96
CA VAL A 609 -3.36 -10.44 43.78
C VAL A 609 -4.19 -11.54 43.11
N GLU A 610 -5.01 -12.26 43.87
CA GLU A 610 -5.84 -13.37 43.38
C GLU A 610 -6.77 -12.96 42.23
N PRO A 611 -7.45 -11.80 42.24
CA PRO A 611 -8.29 -11.38 41.12
C PRO A 611 -7.52 -11.22 39.79
N TRP A 612 -6.20 -10.98 39.88
CA TRP A 612 -5.33 -10.79 38.72
C TRP A 612 -4.68 -12.08 38.24
N TRP A 613 -4.78 -13.17 39.01
CA TRP A 613 -4.31 -14.49 38.61
C TRP A 613 -5.34 -15.14 37.69
N THR A 614 -5.32 -14.73 36.43
CA THR A 614 -6.23 -15.23 35.39
C THR A 614 -5.48 -16.13 34.39
N SER A 615 -6.24 -16.80 33.51
CA SER A 615 -5.64 -17.56 32.41
C SER A 615 -4.69 -16.69 31.60
N ASP A 616 -5.09 -15.44 31.35
CA ASP A 616 -4.34 -14.52 30.51
C ASP A 616 -3.06 -14.04 31.18
N TYR A 617 -3.05 -13.92 32.51
CA TYR A 617 -1.86 -13.59 33.27
C TYR A 617 -0.85 -14.76 33.21
N VAL A 618 -1.33 -15.99 33.40
CA VAL A 618 -0.51 -17.21 33.27
C VAL A 618 0.04 -17.35 31.84
N ASP A 619 -0.76 -17.03 30.83
CA ASP A 619 -0.33 -17.04 29.42
C ASP A 619 0.76 -16.01 29.16
N SER A 620 0.58 -14.80 29.69
CA SER A 620 1.58 -13.72 29.58
C SER A 620 2.90 -14.12 30.23
N LEU A 621 2.85 -14.75 31.42
CA LEU A 621 4.03 -15.29 32.10
C LEU A 621 4.69 -16.39 31.27
N TYR A 622 3.93 -17.37 30.78
CA TYR A 622 4.45 -18.43 29.94
C TYR A 622 5.15 -17.89 28.69
N VAL A 623 4.49 -16.99 27.96
CA VAL A 623 5.06 -16.35 26.77
C VAL A 623 6.33 -15.58 27.12
N PHE A 624 6.35 -14.84 28.24
CA PHE A 624 7.53 -14.13 28.71
C PHE A 624 8.72 -15.07 28.92
N TYR A 625 8.51 -16.20 29.61
CA TYR A 625 9.55 -17.20 29.87
C TYR A 625 10.09 -17.78 28.56
N ARG A 626 9.20 -18.16 27.64
CA ARG A 626 9.58 -18.70 26.33
C ARG A 626 10.42 -17.73 25.50
N PHE A 627 10.05 -16.44 25.46
CA PHE A 627 10.85 -15.42 24.78
C PHE A 627 12.18 -15.13 25.48
N LYS A 628 12.22 -15.18 26.82
CA LYS A 628 13.46 -14.99 27.58
C LYS A 628 14.45 -16.12 27.28
N GLU A 629 14.00 -17.38 27.33
CA GLU A 629 14.80 -18.55 26.98
C GLU A 629 15.30 -18.46 25.53
N ALA A 630 14.39 -18.21 24.58
CA ALA A 630 14.73 -18.04 23.18
C ALA A 630 15.75 -16.91 22.96
N ARG A 631 15.65 -15.77 23.67
CA ARG A 631 16.64 -14.69 23.63
C ARG A 631 18.03 -15.14 24.11
N ILE A 632 18.10 -15.99 25.13
CA ILE A 632 19.37 -16.52 25.63
C ILE A 632 20.01 -17.39 24.55
N HIS A 633 19.27 -18.34 23.99
CA HIS A 633 19.72 -19.18 22.88
C HIS A 633 20.14 -18.35 21.66
N TYR A 634 19.36 -17.32 21.32
CA TYR A 634 19.68 -16.37 20.27
C TYR A 634 21.05 -15.72 20.47
N CYS A 635 21.33 -15.20 21.68
CA CYS A 635 22.58 -14.51 21.96
C CYS A 635 23.79 -15.45 21.92
N VAL A 636 23.59 -16.73 22.25
CA VAL A 636 24.63 -17.77 22.16
C VAL A 636 24.92 -18.11 20.70
N GLN A 637 23.88 -18.34 19.89
CA GLN A 637 24.04 -18.73 18.49
C GLN A 637 24.48 -17.59 17.57
N PHE A 638 24.01 -16.37 17.85
CA PHE A 638 24.24 -15.18 17.04
C PHE A 638 24.89 -14.07 17.89
N PRO A 639 26.17 -14.21 18.25
CA PRO A 639 26.86 -13.21 19.05
C PRO A 639 26.94 -11.88 18.30
N SER A 640 26.71 -10.78 19.02
CA SER A 640 26.88 -9.44 18.46
C SER A 640 28.33 -9.25 17.99
N PRO A 641 28.56 -8.66 16.79
CA PRO A 641 29.91 -8.38 16.33
C PRO A 641 30.62 -7.47 17.34
N LYS A 642 31.81 -7.88 17.78
CA LYS A 642 32.67 -7.03 18.63
C LYS A 642 33.00 -5.75 17.84
N LYS A 643 32.74 -4.58 18.43
CA LYS A 643 33.21 -3.31 17.88
C LYS A 643 34.74 -3.41 17.76
N GLY A 644 35.27 -3.40 16.53
CA GLY A 644 36.72 -3.41 16.30
C GLY A 644 37.23 -4.23 15.10
N LYS A 645 36.45 -5.16 14.52
CA LYS A 645 36.85 -5.79 13.24
C LYS A 645 36.15 -5.11 12.07
N LYS A 646 36.87 -4.21 11.40
CA LYS A 646 36.53 -3.76 10.04
C LYS A 646 36.26 -5.00 9.19
N LYS A 647 35.17 -4.96 8.42
CA LYS A 647 34.90 -5.94 7.36
C LYS A 647 36.09 -5.93 6.40
N GLU A 648 36.84 -7.03 6.32
CA GLU A 648 37.58 -7.34 5.11
C GLU A 648 36.56 -7.74 4.03
N LYS A 649 36.90 -7.35 2.79
CA LYS A 649 35.98 -7.14 1.66
C LYS A 649 35.22 -8.38 1.22
#